data_AF-A0A661V3N7-F1
#
_entry.id   AF-A0A661V3N7-F1
#
_cell.length_a   1.000
_cell.length_b   1.000
_cell.length_c   1.000
_cell.angle_alpha   90.00
_cell.angle_beta   90.00
_cell.angle_gamma   90.00
#
_symmetry.space_group_name_H-M   'P 1'
#
loop_
_entity.id
_entity.type
_entity.pdbx_description
1 polymer ?
#
loop_
_entity_poly.entity_id
_entity_poly.type
_entity_poly.pdbx_seq_one_letter_code
_entity_poly.pdbx_strand_id
1 'polypeptide(L)'
;AEYEGDDDDLTLAEQDVNAINAVCDAMPCVVVLVSGRPMVITEEISRADAFVAAWLPGTEGDGVAQVLFGDYSFTGKLPMSWPGSMDQIPVNVGDAAYAPLFAYGYGLRYPWLDFETPEYSVKEGGTAVVTVTLNTTVTEPITVSYVTSDGTATAGSDYIATTGTITFAAGAASQSAKTFTVQTIEDGDIEGNETIELILFDALGIKSGSPATLAIFDDDASKQRPPLVGWKQIAANGFGNPANEEISALERFNGQLYAGASNYVEGGQIWRTEDAFTWTQVTPLGLGTAYTNTNAVIFDMIVFKGQLYVGVGNWEDDGIPGQIWRSPNGVDWTLVEGEGFGSTHNAGIVNFGVFSNTLYAATYNPSDGLEIWHSPTGNSDDWTSVVSGGNGDAQNVICTDLIQFDDALYAVIENESDGAEIWHTNNGITWTRAITSGFGNADNTQTGGAVAFNGYLYVGTYNGTTGAQLWRFRDGTAGWMRVIGDGFGDGNNVKIESLAVFSDTLYAVTANEVSGTEVWRSLDGVAWSQANRDGFGDSDNAKTLWSIATAVFNHELYIGTANRADGGEVWASSDYRIFLPLAANNYAVPPVRGVTLGAHYEPDNFERYLEQELSKIAGLGANHVGLAYVWYMTDRYASEVHPAPSTWTPGQFGITHSITDVQRFVSEAHRLGLKVDLSLQLVCHFGLSGCWAGSIQPEDQAAWDVSYIYDYIVPMADMAQELGVERLTIANELESMQRREDFMLELISQVRQVYDGDIIIGLSMWGGDEFGGDAGFGGYRNVPASVLRAVDHVGLHLYVSGSTDGDATIEEMMARMIPQMNSVAAYYQSIGVSNLTIPEAGASIMDGGSIIPWQVGFPEDTPLDLQEQADYYAAFFQALERSELGPMVDGAIFWSWELAEETLEDGNLDVHRLSIARNPLVHQVLAEQWGGEVQ
;
A
#
# COMPACT_ATOMS: atom_id res chain seq x y z
N ALA A 1 21.54 -11.25 63.43
CA ALA A 1 22.87 -11.05 64.05
C ALA A 1 23.11 -9.55 64.15
N GLU A 2 22.20 -8.83 64.82
CA GLU A 2 22.11 -7.36 64.79
C GLU A 2 22.03 -6.80 66.22
N TYR A 3 22.98 -7.16 67.09
CA TYR A 3 23.11 -6.51 68.41
C TYR A 3 24.57 -6.45 68.93
N GLU A 4 25.57 -6.91 68.16
CA GLU A 4 26.99 -6.96 68.58
C GLU A 4 27.92 -6.12 67.66
N GLY A 5 27.37 -5.33 66.73
CA GLY A 5 28.15 -4.59 65.72
C GLY A 5 27.85 -3.09 65.62
N ASP A 6 27.06 -2.54 66.54
CA ASP A 6 26.82 -1.10 66.61
C ASP A 6 27.99 -0.44 67.36
N ASP A 7 28.86 0.24 66.61
CA ASP A 7 29.87 1.12 67.19
C ASP A 7 29.23 2.48 67.55
N ASP A 8 29.55 3.01 68.72
CA ASP A 8 29.08 4.34 69.16
C ASP A 8 29.85 5.47 68.44
N ASP A 9 30.98 5.13 67.82
CA ASP A 9 31.78 6.01 66.97
C ASP A 9 31.64 5.63 65.49
N LEU A 10 31.18 6.57 64.66
CA LEU A 10 31.00 6.39 63.22
C LEU A 10 32.14 7.00 62.39
N THR A 11 33.25 7.38 63.02
CA THR A 11 34.47 7.76 62.28
C THR A 11 35.13 6.52 61.65
N LEU A 12 35.87 6.73 60.55
CA LEU A 12 36.61 5.64 59.92
C LEU A 12 37.78 5.19 60.82
N ALA A 13 38.04 3.88 60.86
CA ALA A 13 39.14 3.35 61.64
C ALA A 13 40.49 3.91 61.14
N GLU A 14 41.43 4.13 62.06
CA GLU A 14 42.76 4.68 61.75
C GLU A 14 43.47 3.89 60.65
N GLN A 15 43.26 2.57 60.59
CA GLN A 15 43.83 1.72 59.55
C GLN A 15 43.28 2.02 58.14
N ASP A 16 41.99 2.33 58.02
CA ASP A 16 41.33 2.63 56.74
C ASP A 16 41.74 4.01 56.24
N VAL A 17 41.79 5.00 57.14
CA VAL A 17 42.35 6.34 56.86
C VAL A 17 43.82 6.19 56.42
N ASN A 18 44.60 5.38 57.14
CA ASN A 18 45.86 4.74 56.72
C ASN A 18 45.95 4.43 55.22
N ALA A 19 45.07 3.56 54.77
CA ALA A 19 45.07 3.00 53.43
C ALA A 19 44.66 4.02 52.37
N ILE A 20 43.58 4.78 52.62
CA ILE A 20 43.14 5.88 51.76
C ILE A 20 44.29 6.84 51.55
N ASN A 21 44.99 7.19 52.65
CA ASN A 21 46.06 8.15 52.58
C ASN A 21 47.21 7.68 51.69
N ALA A 22 47.69 6.46 51.94
CA ALA A 22 48.81 5.89 51.19
C ALA A 22 48.51 5.70 49.70
N VAL A 23 47.29 5.30 49.33
CA VAL A 23 46.93 5.04 47.93
C VAL A 23 46.61 6.33 47.19
N CYS A 24 45.75 7.18 47.75
CA CYS A 24 45.31 8.39 47.06
C CYS A 24 46.40 9.48 46.96
N ASP A 25 47.42 9.46 47.83
CA ASP A 25 48.59 10.33 47.66
C ASP A 25 49.54 9.84 46.55
N ALA A 26 49.46 8.56 46.16
CA ALA A 26 50.37 7.95 45.20
C ALA A 26 49.83 7.92 43.76
N MET A 27 48.50 7.92 43.58
CA MET A 27 47.84 7.78 42.28
C MET A 27 46.37 8.21 42.34
N PRO A 28 45.73 8.45 41.17
CA PRO A 28 44.29 8.62 41.11
C PRO A 28 43.56 7.47 41.80
N CYS A 29 42.60 7.81 42.65
CA CYS A 29 42.11 6.91 43.68
C CYS A 29 40.59 7.03 43.84
N VAL A 30 39.92 5.91 43.65
CA VAL A 30 38.48 5.76 43.97
C VAL A 30 38.36 4.99 45.27
N VAL A 31 37.69 5.57 46.27
CA VAL A 31 37.42 4.91 47.55
C VAL A 31 36.01 4.32 47.53
N VAL A 32 35.90 3.01 47.76
CA VAL A 32 34.61 2.32 47.89
C VAL A 32 34.37 2.01 49.37
N LEU A 33 33.48 2.77 50.01
CA LEU A 33 33.08 2.57 51.39
C LEU A 33 31.97 1.52 51.45
N VAL A 34 32.29 0.35 52.04
CA VAL A 34 31.30 -0.68 52.34
C VAL A 34 30.85 -0.54 53.79
N SER A 35 29.61 -0.12 54.01
CA SER A 35 29.06 0.04 55.36
C SER A 35 27.56 -0.28 55.41
N GLY A 36 27.01 -0.45 56.62
CA GLY A 36 25.58 -0.61 56.85
C GLY A 36 24.81 0.68 57.14
N ARG A 37 25.53 1.77 57.42
CA ARG A 37 24.98 3.11 57.71
C ARG A 37 26.00 4.22 57.43
N PRO A 38 25.57 5.49 57.26
CA PRO A 38 26.48 6.61 57.03
C PRO A 38 27.57 6.73 58.09
N MET A 39 28.81 6.84 57.60
CA MET A 39 30.02 7.07 58.42
C MET A 39 30.43 8.53 58.31
N VAL A 40 31.12 9.06 59.32
CA VAL A 40 31.73 10.40 59.26
C VAL A 40 32.97 10.32 58.38
N ILE A 41 32.90 10.94 57.20
CA ILE A 41 33.93 10.86 56.13
C ILE A 41 34.40 12.23 55.64
N THR A 42 34.14 13.29 56.41
CA THR A 42 34.28 14.68 55.95
C THR A 42 35.71 15.04 55.57
N GLU A 43 36.72 14.46 56.23
CA GLU A 43 38.12 14.71 55.89
C GLU A 43 38.55 13.86 54.69
N GLU A 44 38.14 12.60 54.65
CA GLU A 44 38.56 11.60 53.68
C GLU A 44 37.95 11.80 52.29
N ILE A 45 36.72 12.30 52.21
CA ILE A 45 36.05 12.53 50.92
C ILE A 45 36.78 13.54 50.05
N SER A 46 37.47 14.52 50.66
CA SER A 46 38.24 15.53 49.96
C SER A 46 39.58 15.01 49.41
N ARG A 47 39.98 13.81 49.82
CA ARG A 47 41.26 13.21 49.45
C ARG A 47 41.19 12.21 48.30
N ALA A 48 40.03 11.62 48.07
CA ALA A 48 39.80 10.71 46.96
C ALA A 48 39.38 11.49 45.71
N ASP A 49 39.77 11.02 44.53
CA ASP A 49 39.27 11.58 43.27
C ASP A 49 37.80 11.23 43.04
N ALA A 50 37.35 10.10 43.58
CA ALA A 50 35.94 9.74 43.69
C ALA A 50 35.68 8.88 44.94
N PHE A 51 34.47 9.00 45.49
CA PHE A 51 34.04 8.27 46.69
C PHE A 51 32.69 7.60 46.44
N VAL A 52 32.63 6.28 46.60
CA VAL A 52 31.44 5.45 46.33
C VAL A 52 31.00 4.76 47.61
N ALA A 53 29.74 4.96 48.01
CA ALA A 53 29.14 4.25 49.13
C ALA A 53 28.40 2.99 48.63
N ALA A 54 28.83 1.82 49.09
CA ALA A 54 28.21 0.53 48.80
C ALA A 54 27.54 -0.03 50.07
N TRP A 55 26.22 0.15 50.18
CA TRP A 55 25.43 -0.28 51.34
C TRP A 55 25.27 -1.80 51.38
N LEU A 56 26.03 -2.48 52.24
CA LEU A 56 25.97 -3.95 52.46
C LEU A 56 25.67 -4.74 51.16
N PRO A 57 26.52 -4.65 50.12
CA PRO A 57 26.18 -5.17 48.79
C PRO A 57 25.98 -6.69 48.77
N GLY A 58 26.43 -7.42 49.80
CA GLY A 58 26.18 -8.86 49.91
C GLY A 58 26.74 -9.61 48.71
N THR A 59 25.90 -10.38 48.02
CA THR A 59 26.26 -11.08 46.77
C THR A 59 26.28 -10.16 45.54
N GLU A 60 25.79 -8.93 45.64
CA GLU A 60 25.70 -7.94 44.54
C GLU A 60 26.99 -7.14 44.34
N GLY A 61 28.15 -7.68 44.76
CA GLY A 61 29.45 -7.02 44.56
C GLY A 61 29.78 -6.74 43.08
N ASP A 62 29.28 -7.59 42.18
CA ASP A 62 29.41 -7.42 40.73
C ASP A 62 28.68 -6.17 40.23
N GLY A 63 27.54 -5.81 40.84
CA GLY A 63 26.81 -4.58 40.51
C GLY A 63 27.60 -3.31 40.85
N VAL A 64 28.42 -3.36 41.92
CA VAL A 64 29.34 -2.26 42.26
C VAL A 64 30.50 -2.18 41.26
N ALA A 65 31.02 -3.31 40.80
CA ALA A 65 32.09 -3.34 39.80
C ALA A 65 31.61 -2.80 38.44
N GLN A 66 30.43 -3.23 37.97
CA GLN A 66 29.82 -2.79 36.71
C GLN A 66 29.67 -1.26 36.62
N VAL A 67 29.27 -0.59 37.71
CA VAL A 67 29.18 0.88 37.72
C VAL A 67 30.54 1.58 37.85
N LEU A 68 31.52 0.94 38.49
CA LEU A 68 32.88 1.49 38.62
C LEU A 68 33.70 1.39 37.33
N PHE A 69 33.50 0.33 36.55
CA PHE A 69 34.18 0.11 35.26
C PHE A 69 33.45 0.77 34.09
N GLY A 70 32.26 1.36 34.33
CA GLY A 70 31.55 2.17 33.35
C GLY A 70 30.52 1.41 32.50
N ASP A 71 30.23 0.14 32.82
CA ASP A 71 29.18 -0.64 32.16
C ASP A 71 27.78 -0.04 32.42
N TYR A 72 27.59 0.56 33.59
CA TYR A 72 26.35 1.26 33.98
C TYR A 72 26.66 2.57 34.73
N SER A 73 25.79 3.57 34.62
CA SER A 73 25.95 4.84 35.35
C SER A 73 25.44 4.76 36.79
N PHE A 74 26.03 5.54 37.71
CA PHE A 74 25.43 5.78 39.02
C PHE A 74 24.12 6.56 38.89
N THR A 75 23.02 6.01 39.43
CA THR A 75 21.67 6.63 39.41
C THR A 75 21.07 6.81 40.80
N GLY A 76 21.75 6.32 41.85
CA GLY A 76 21.26 6.30 43.22
C GLY A 76 21.17 7.68 43.86
N LYS A 77 20.12 7.88 44.67
CA LYS A 77 19.98 9.01 45.60
C LYS A 77 20.10 8.51 47.03
N LEU A 78 20.64 9.33 47.92
CA LEU A 78 20.75 9.02 49.34
C LEU A 78 19.35 8.85 49.96
N PRO A 79 19.04 7.68 50.53
CA PRO A 79 17.76 7.43 51.20
C PRO A 79 17.71 8.03 52.62
N MET A 80 18.79 8.66 53.08
CA MET A 80 18.93 9.32 54.38
C MET A 80 19.98 10.44 54.31
N SER A 81 19.92 11.40 55.21
CA SER A 81 20.93 12.47 55.31
C SER A 81 22.26 11.92 55.81
N TRP A 82 23.37 12.41 55.25
CA TRP A 82 24.73 11.98 55.60
C TRP A 82 25.35 12.93 56.64
N PRO A 83 25.80 12.45 57.81
CA PRO A 83 26.37 13.32 58.85
C PRO A 83 27.76 13.84 58.47
N GLY A 84 28.06 15.09 58.81
CA GLY A 84 29.39 15.69 58.66
C GLY A 84 30.26 15.64 59.91
N SER A 85 29.70 15.26 61.06
CA SER A 85 30.47 15.00 62.27
C SER A 85 29.69 14.12 63.24
N MET A 86 30.38 13.59 64.26
CA MET A 86 29.76 12.79 65.32
C MET A 86 28.70 13.57 66.10
N ASP A 87 28.89 14.88 66.29
CA ASP A 87 27.97 15.74 67.05
C ASP A 87 26.62 15.95 66.35
N GLN A 88 26.51 15.60 65.06
CA GLN A 88 25.28 15.77 64.28
C GLN A 88 24.37 14.55 64.31
N ILE A 89 24.76 13.44 64.93
CA ILE A 89 23.99 12.19 64.87
C ILE A 89 22.96 12.15 66.03
N PRO A 90 21.66 11.91 65.78
CA PRO A 90 21.04 11.72 64.46
C PRO A 90 20.73 13.06 63.75
N VAL A 91 20.90 13.09 62.42
CA VAL A 91 20.53 14.24 61.56
C VAL A 91 19.40 13.82 60.62
N ASN A 92 18.20 14.33 60.86
CA ASN A 92 16.99 13.98 60.11
C ASN A 92 16.36 15.19 59.42
N VAL A 93 15.67 14.94 58.31
CA VAL A 93 14.88 15.96 57.61
C VAL A 93 13.81 16.50 58.56
N GLY A 94 13.85 17.82 58.81
CA GLY A 94 12.93 18.51 59.73
C GLY A 94 13.53 18.93 61.07
N ASP A 95 14.78 18.54 61.38
CA ASP A 95 15.47 18.99 62.59
C ASP A 95 15.76 20.50 62.57
N ALA A 96 15.65 21.15 63.72
CA ALA A 96 15.82 22.62 63.84
C ALA A 96 17.21 23.13 63.43
N ALA A 97 18.22 22.25 63.44
CA ALA A 97 19.60 22.52 63.03
C ALA A 97 20.06 21.56 61.91
N TYR A 98 19.20 21.32 60.92
CA TYR A 98 19.50 20.44 59.79
C TYR A 98 20.61 21.01 58.87
N ALA A 99 21.83 20.52 59.04
CA ALA A 99 23.01 20.88 58.24
C ALA A 99 23.92 19.66 57.96
N PRO A 100 23.42 18.63 57.24
CA PRO A 100 24.20 17.42 56.93
C PRO A 100 25.33 17.69 55.92
N LEU A 101 26.31 16.78 55.85
CA LEU A 101 27.35 16.75 54.81
C LEU A 101 26.73 16.56 53.42
N PHE A 102 25.77 15.63 53.32
CA PHE A 102 24.92 15.44 52.15
C PHE A 102 23.46 15.33 52.58
N ALA A 103 22.58 16.09 51.95
CA ALA A 103 21.16 16.07 52.29
C ALA A 103 20.47 14.76 51.86
N TYR A 104 19.35 14.42 52.51
CA TYR A 104 18.40 13.42 52.00
C TYR A 104 18.07 13.67 50.52
N GLY A 105 18.10 12.62 49.71
CA GLY A 105 17.84 12.69 48.26
C GLY A 105 19.02 13.18 47.41
N TYR A 106 20.18 13.45 48.02
CA TYR A 106 21.41 13.82 47.30
C TYR A 106 21.91 12.67 46.41
N GLY A 107 22.30 12.94 45.18
CA GLY A 107 22.85 11.96 44.24
C GLY A 107 23.36 12.67 42.99
N LEU A 108 24.40 12.14 42.35
CA LEU A 108 24.96 12.72 41.13
C LEU A 108 23.99 12.49 39.96
N ARG A 109 23.58 13.57 39.28
CA ARG A 109 23.01 13.49 37.94
C ARG A 109 24.15 13.82 36.98
N TYR A 110 24.56 12.87 36.16
CA TYR A 110 25.46 13.19 35.06
C TYR A 110 24.68 14.03 34.04
N PRO A 111 25.28 15.13 33.54
CA PRO A 111 24.94 15.64 32.23
C PRO A 111 24.86 14.45 31.26
N TRP A 112 23.91 14.46 30.35
CA TRP A 112 23.97 13.59 29.18
C TRP A 112 23.81 14.43 27.92
N LEU A 113 24.55 14.02 26.90
CA LEU A 113 24.37 14.47 25.54
C LEU A 113 23.83 13.29 24.74
N ASP A 114 22.91 13.56 23.83
CA ASP A 114 22.32 12.54 22.99
C ASP A 114 22.08 13.10 21.59
N PHE A 115 21.86 12.20 20.65
CA PHE A 115 21.22 12.58 19.39
C PHE A 115 19.85 13.20 19.69
N GLU A 116 19.44 14.19 18.89
CA GLU A 116 18.13 14.82 19.04
C GLU A 116 16.98 13.81 18.86
N THR A 117 17.17 12.86 17.93
CA THR A 117 16.28 11.73 17.66
C THR A 117 17.08 10.42 17.58
N PRO A 118 16.45 9.26 17.82
CA PRO A 118 17.10 7.95 17.64
C PRO A 118 17.27 7.59 16.15
N GLU A 119 16.52 8.24 15.26
CA GLU A 119 16.52 7.97 13.82
C GLU A 119 16.59 9.28 13.02
N TYR A 120 17.34 9.25 11.93
CA TYR A 120 17.47 10.28 10.92
C TYR A 120 17.18 9.66 9.56
N SER A 121 16.82 10.49 8.58
CA SER A 121 16.65 10.04 7.21
C SER A 121 17.22 11.04 6.22
N VAL A 122 17.76 10.52 5.12
CA VAL A 122 18.25 11.31 4.01
C VAL A 122 18.01 10.53 2.72
N LYS A 123 17.76 11.26 1.64
CA LYS A 123 17.78 10.68 0.31
C LYS A 123 19.21 10.30 -0.08
N GLU A 124 19.37 9.26 -0.89
CA GLU A 124 20.62 8.98 -1.59
C GLU A 124 21.12 10.22 -2.35
N GLY A 125 22.45 10.39 -2.46
CA GLY A 125 23.08 11.62 -2.97
C GLY A 125 22.93 12.88 -2.10
N GLY A 126 22.11 12.80 -1.04
CA GLY A 126 21.83 13.88 -0.11
C GLY A 126 22.86 14.10 0.99
N THR A 127 22.58 15.07 1.85
CA THR A 127 23.38 15.34 3.05
C THR A 127 22.50 15.28 4.29
N ALA A 128 22.71 14.29 5.14
CA ALA A 128 22.04 14.23 6.44
C ALA A 128 22.66 15.25 7.40
N VAL A 129 21.83 16.02 8.08
CA VAL A 129 22.25 16.92 9.18
C VAL A 129 21.90 16.23 10.50
N VAL A 130 22.92 15.79 11.23
CA VAL A 130 22.76 15.08 12.50
C VAL A 130 22.94 16.06 13.65
N THR A 131 22.00 16.09 14.59
CA THR A 131 22.01 17.02 15.73
C THR A 131 22.31 16.29 17.04
N VAL A 132 23.21 16.85 17.84
CA VAL A 132 23.52 16.41 19.20
C VAL A 132 23.12 17.51 20.18
N THR A 133 22.39 17.17 21.24
CA THR A 133 21.84 18.12 22.21
C THR A 133 22.35 17.86 23.63
N LEU A 134 22.47 18.93 24.42
CA LEU A 134 22.76 18.85 25.85
C LEU A 134 21.47 18.83 26.66
N ASN A 135 21.40 17.98 27.69
CA ASN A 135 20.26 18.01 28.62
C ASN A 135 20.43 19.05 29.75
N THR A 136 21.62 19.62 29.94
CA THR A 136 21.95 20.49 31.07
C THR A 136 22.94 21.58 30.68
N THR A 137 23.01 22.62 31.50
CA THR A 137 24.05 23.64 31.37
C THR A 137 25.39 23.08 31.84
N VAL A 138 26.45 23.31 31.07
CA VAL A 138 27.81 22.78 31.35
C VAL A 138 28.73 23.90 31.82
N THR A 139 29.53 23.66 32.85
CA THR A 139 30.40 24.69 33.46
C THR A 139 31.84 24.67 32.94
N GLU A 140 32.25 23.56 32.32
CA GLU A 140 33.53 23.36 31.64
C GLU A 140 33.23 22.94 30.19
N PRO A 141 34.16 23.13 29.24
CA PRO A 141 33.95 22.70 27.87
C PRO A 141 33.83 21.17 27.80
N ILE A 142 32.85 20.69 27.03
CA ILE A 142 32.61 19.27 26.80
C ILE A 142 32.91 18.95 25.34
N THR A 143 33.76 17.96 25.12
CA THR A 143 34.06 17.44 23.79
C THR A 143 33.61 15.99 23.69
N VAL A 144 32.87 15.67 22.64
CA VAL A 144 32.47 14.30 22.28
C VAL A 144 32.94 14.01 20.86
N SER A 145 33.43 12.80 20.62
CA SER A 145 33.77 12.32 19.28
C SER A 145 32.56 11.64 18.66
N TYR A 146 32.43 11.73 17.33
CA TYR A 146 31.42 10.99 16.58
C TYR A 146 32.06 10.19 15.44
N VAL A 147 31.45 9.06 15.10
CA VAL A 147 31.85 8.21 13.98
C VAL A 147 30.61 7.54 13.38
N THR A 148 30.60 7.39 12.07
CA THR A 148 29.66 6.53 11.33
C THR A 148 30.19 5.10 11.25
N SER A 149 29.33 4.10 11.45
CA SER A 149 29.60 2.69 11.23
C SER A 149 28.61 2.12 10.21
N ASP A 150 29.05 1.14 9.43
CA ASP A 150 28.20 0.44 8.46
C ASP A 150 27.00 -0.19 9.19
N GLY A 151 25.80 -0.06 8.60
CA GLY A 151 24.59 -0.79 9.00
C GLY A 151 24.28 -1.83 7.94
N THR A 152 23.23 -1.61 7.16
CA THR A 152 23.07 -2.28 5.85
C THR A 152 23.86 -1.56 4.75
N ALA A 153 24.09 -0.24 4.89
CA ALA A 153 24.92 0.55 4.00
C ALA A 153 26.42 0.35 4.26
N THR A 154 27.23 0.45 3.22
CA THR A 154 28.69 0.27 3.18
C THR A 154 29.45 1.58 2.89
N ALA A 155 30.36 1.95 3.79
CA ALA A 155 31.20 3.14 3.59
C ALA A 155 32.06 3.08 2.32
N GLY A 156 31.96 4.13 1.49
CA GLY A 156 32.68 4.29 0.23
C GLY A 156 31.94 3.77 -1.01
N SER A 157 30.85 3.02 -0.81
CA SER A 157 29.83 2.74 -1.82
C SER A 157 28.68 3.73 -1.63
N ASP A 158 28.03 3.68 -0.47
CA ASP A 158 26.68 4.27 -0.31
C ASP A 158 26.75 5.57 0.51
N TYR A 159 27.84 5.76 1.26
CA TYR A 159 28.11 6.99 2.00
C TYR A 159 29.59 7.23 2.26
N ILE A 160 29.93 8.49 2.58
CA ILE A 160 31.29 8.87 2.99
C ILE A 160 31.45 8.70 4.50
N ALA A 161 32.29 7.75 4.91
CA ALA A 161 32.64 7.56 6.32
C ALA A 161 33.05 8.89 6.98
N THR A 162 32.31 9.29 8.00
CA THR A 162 32.45 10.59 8.65
C THR A 162 32.84 10.40 10.11
N THR A 163 33.89 11.10 10.55
CA THR A 163 34.28 11.18 11.97
C THR A 163 34.74 12.59 12.31
N GLY A 164 34.56 12.99 13.57
CA GLY A 164 34.97 14.31 14.06
C GLY A 164 34.73 14.47 15.55
N THR A 165 34.80 15.72 16.01
CA THR A 165 34.50 16.09 17.39
C THR A 165 33.50 17.24 17.45
N ILE A 166 32.60 17.19 18.41
CA ILE A 166 31.67 18.27 18.77
C ILE A 166 32.12 18.83 20.11
N THR A 167 32.29 20.15 20.18
CA THR A 167 32.60 20.84 21.43
C THR A 167 31.49 21.81 21.84
N PHE A 168 30.95 21.60 23.03
CA PHE A 168 30.15 22.58 23.75
C PHE A 168 31.06 23.42 24.64
N ALA A 169 31.04 24.74 24.47
CA ALA A 169 31.85 25.64 25.28
C ALA A 169 31.35 25.70 26.74
N ALA A 170 32.23 26.05 27.68
CA ALA A 170 31.84 26.37 29.04
C ALA A 170 30.72 27.43 29.06
N GLY A 171 29.65 27.16 29.82
CA GLY A 171 28.46 28.00 29.90
C GLY A 171 27.40 27.70 28.85
N ALA A 172 27.57 26.69 27.97
CA ALA A 172 26.50 26.25 27.08
C ALA A 172 25.30 25.77 27.91
N ALA A 173 24.11 26.29 27.61
CA ALA A 173 22.88 26.01 28.35
C ALA A 173 22.29 24.63 28.02
N SER A 174 21.40 24.13 28.88
CA SER A 174 20.50 23.01 28.53
C SER A 174 19.80 23.28 27.19
N GLN A 175 19.64 22.24 26.38
CA GLN A 175 19.14 22.26 25.00
C GLN A 175 20.04 22.97 23.98
N SER A 176 21.29 23.31 24.33
CA SER A 176 22.25 23.72 23.30
C SER A 176 22.45 22.57 22.31
N ALA A 177 22.33 22.87 21.03
CA ALA A 177 22.49 21.92 19.94
C ALA A 177 23.78 22.17 19.14
N LYS A 178 24.38 21.11 18.63
CA LYS A 178 25.49 21.14 17.68
C LYS A 178 25.21 20.12 16.59
N THR A 179 25.62 20.43 15.36
CA THR A 179 25.36 19.55 14.21
C THR A 179 26.65 19.10 13.56
N PHE A 180 26.59 17.94 12.92
CA PHE A 180 27.55 17.49 11.91
C PHE A 180 26.78 16.93 10.71
N THR A 181 27.48 16.72 9.60
CA THR A 181 26.85 16.22 8.37
C THR A 181 27.41 14.87 7.97
N VAL A 182 26.55 13.98 7.49
CA VAL A 182 26.93 12.75 6.80
C VAL A 182 26.53 12.90 5.33
N GLN A 183 27.47 12.68 4.42
CA GLN A 183 27.23 12.74 2.97
C GLN A 183 26.91 11.33 2.49
N THR A 184 25.73 11.13 1.90
CA THR A 184 25.45 9.92 1.13
C THR A 184 26.03 10.07 -0.28
N ILE A 185 26.37 8.95 -0.88
CA ILE A 185 26.83 8.89 -2.27
C ILE A 185 25.58 8.64 -3.11
N GLU A 186 25.57 9.18 -4.32
CA GLU A 186 24.57 8.81 -5.33
C GLU A 186 25.25 7.83 -6.27
N ASP A 187 24.62 6.69 -6.50
CA ASP A 187 24.99 5.84 -7.62
C ASP A 187 23.82 5.51 -8.56
N GLY A 188 23.72 4.28 -9.01
CA GLY A 188 22.76 3.82 -10.02
C GLY A 188 22.36 2.36 -9.80
N ASP A 189 22.81 1.78 -8.69
CA ASP A 189 22.62 0.40 -8.30
C ASP A 189 21.41 0.36 -7.35
N ILE A 190 20.43 -0.50 -7.64
CA ILE A 190 19.21 -0.58 -6.84
C ILE A 190 19.46 -1.54 -5.68
N GLU A 191 19.66 -1.00 -4.50
CA GLU A 191 20.08 -1.74 -3.29
C GLU A 191 19.01 -1.67 -2.18
N GLY A 192 18.02 -0.80 -2.35
CA GLY A 192 16.91 -0.58 -1.42
C GLY A 192 17.30 0.36 -0.27
N ASN A 193 16.35 0.72 0.59
CA ASN A 193 16.66 1.61 1.70
C ASN A 193 17.69 1.00 2.63
N GLU A 194 18.76 1.74 2.89
CA GLU A 194 19.86 1.27 3.70
C GLU A 194 19.99 2.06 5.00
N THR A 195 20.86 1.58 5.90
CA THR A 195 21.05 2.17 7.22
C THR A 195 22.52 2.35 7.54
N ILE A 196 22.84 3.48 8.17
CA ILE A 196 24.14 3.82 8.76
C ILE A 196 23.95 3.93 10.28
N GLU A 197 24.87 3.37 11.07
CA GLU A 197 24.88 3.55 12.52
C GLU A 197 25.72 4.79 12.90
N LEU A 198 25.15 5.68 13.72
CA LEU A 198 25.78 6.91 14.21
C LEU A 198 26.19 6.72 15.67
N ILE A 199 27.47 6.87 15.99
CA ILE A 199 28.03 6.55 17.30
C ILE A 199 28.69 7.78 17.93
N LEU A 200 28.33 8.08 19.17
CA LEU A 200 29.02 9.07 20.02
C LEU A 200 29.96 8.37 21.00
N PHE A 201 31.21 8.79 21.07
CA PHE A 201 32.23 8.17 21.92
C PHE A 201 33.23 9.21 22.47
N ASP A 202 34.12 8.77 23.37
CA ASP A 202 35.11 9.61 24.06
C ASP A 202 34.53 10.83 24.80
N ALA A 203 33.29 10.71 25.28
CA ALA A 203 32.59 11.78 26.00
C ALA A 203 33.09 11.89 27.46
N LEU A 204 34.18 12.62 27.67
CA LEU A 204 34.76 12.79 29.01
C LEU A 204 33.90 13.73 29.87
N GLY A 205 33.44 13.25 31.04
CA GLY A 205 32.69 14.06 32.02
C GLY A 205 31.19 14.23 31.73
N ILE A 206 30.65 13.51 30.76
CA ILE A 206 29.24 13.53 30.35
C ILE A 206 28.83 12.15 29.83
N LYS A 207 27.58 11.74 30.04
CA LYS A 207 27.05 10.50 29.44
C LYS A 207 26.72 10.77 27.97
N SER A 208 27.20 9.96 27.03
CA SER A 208 26.67 9.92 25.67
C SER A 208 25.47 8.98 25.58
N GLY A 209 24.52 9.29 24.70
CA GLY A 209 23.36 8.46 24.42
C GLY A 209 23.67 7.19 23.62
N SER A 210 22.60 6.46 23.29
CA SER A 210 22.71 5.24 22.47
C SER A 210 23.06 5.62 21.02
N PRO A 211 23.59 4.67 20.20
CA PRO A 211 23.70 4.90 18.77
C PRO A 211 22.36 5.31 18.16
N ALA A 212 22.40 6.18 17.14
CA ALA A 212 21.26 6.53 16.33
C ALA A 212 21.40 5.93 14.93
N THR A 213 20.30 5.72 14.22
CA THR A 213 20.30 5.18 12.86
C THR A 213 20.04 6.30 11.86
N LEU A 214 20.80 6.34 10.77
CA LEU A 214 20.49 7.17 9.60
C LEU A 214 20.02 6.26 8.47
N ALA A 215 18.76 6.39 8.07
CA ALA A 215 18.21 5.72 6.90
C ALA A 215 18.59 6.49 5.62
N ILE A 216 19.12 5.78 4.63
CA ILE A 216 19.30 6.24 3.26
C ILE A 216 18.08 5.77 2.48
N PHE A 217 17.33 6.71 1.92
CA PHE A 217 16.25 6.40 0.99
C PHE A 217 16.83 6.33 -0.42
N ASP A 218 16.93 5.12 -0.96
CA ASP A 218 17.34 4.82 -2.33
C ASP A 218 16.34 5.51 -3.28
N ASP A 219 16.88 6.25 -4.24
CA ASP A 219 16.10 6.98 -5.22
C ASP A 219 16.26 6.52 -6.65
N ASP A 220 16.99 5.42 -6.83
CA ASP A 220 17.02 4.69 -8.06
C ASP A 220 15.68 3.97 -8.25
N ALA A 221 15.02 4.32 -9.35
CA ALA A 221 13.74 3.72 -9.68
C ALA A 221 13.92 2.21 -9.89
N SER A 222 13.35 1.42 -8.97
CA SER A 222 13.25 -0.03 -9.05
C SER A 222 12.99 -0.54 -10.49
N LYS A 223 13.79 -1.52 -10.95
CA LYS A 223 13.46 -2.40 -12.07
C LYS A 223 12.56 -3.57 -11.67
N GLN A 224 12.08 -3.57 -10.43
CA GLN A 224 11.01 -4.45 -9.95
C GLN A 224 9.91 -3.57 -9.39
N ARG A 225 8.94 -3.21 -10.24
CA ARG A 225 7.64 -2.78 -9.74
C ARG A 225 6.94 -4.05 -9.25
N PRO A 226 6.33 -4.10 -8.05
CA PRO A 226 5.43 -5.19 -7.73
C PRO A 226 4.35 -5.30 -8.84
N PRO A 227 3.90 -6.52 -9.21
CA PRO A 227 2.80 -6.67 -10.14
C PRO A 227 1.61 -5.81 -9.69
N LEU A 228 0.84 -5.25 -10.62
CA LEU A 228 -0.43 -4.62 -10.25
C LEU A 228 -1.29 -5.68 -9.53
N VAL A 229 -1.85 -5.36 -8.35
CA VAL A 229 -2.66 -6.34 -7.61
C VAL A 229 -3.83 -6.82 -8.44
N GLY A 230 -4.07 -8.12 -8.33
CA GLY A 230 -4.87 -8.87 -9.28
C GLY A 230 -4.12 -10.05 -9.89
N TRP A 231 -2.82 -10.28 -9.60
CA TRP A 231 -2.05 -11.42 -10.14
C TRP A 231 -1.10 -12.06 -9.12
N LYS A 232 -1.01 -13.38 -9.14
CA LYS A 232 -0.13 -14.17 -8.27
C LYS A 232 0.60 -15.24 -9.09
N GLN A 233 1.91 -15.36 -8.88
CA GLN A 233 2.67 -16.50 -9.40
C GLN A 233 2.30 -17.77 -8.61
N ILE A 234 1.96 -18.84 -9.32
CA ILE A 234 1.39 -20.06 -8.72
C ILE A 234 2.27 -21.31 -8.89
N ALA A 235 3.37 -21.18 -9.64
CA ALA A 235 4.38 -22.20 -9.83
C ALA A 235 5.76 -21.57 -9.67
N ALA A 236 6.75 -22.35 -9.22
CA ALA A 236 8.14 -21.91 -9.27
C ALA A 236 8.58 -21.72 -10.74
N ASN A 237 9.51 -20.80 -10.99
CA ASN A 237 10.07 -20.50 -12.32
C ASN A 237 10.51 -21.79 -13.01
N GLY A 238 10.00 -22.02 -14.22
CA GLY A 238 10.23 -23.23 -15.00
C GLY A 238 9.84 -24.54 -14.30
N PHE A 239 8.91 -24.51 -13.35
CA PHE A 239 8.60 -25.62 -12.44
C PHE A 239 9.82 -26.13 -11.64
N GLY A 240 10.74 -25.23 -11.32
CA GLY A 240 12.01 -25.51 -10.63
C GLY A 240 13.16 -25.91 -11.56
N ASN A 241 12.99 -25.81 -12.88
CA ASN A 241 14.02 -26.04 -13.88
C ASN A 241 14.14 -24.81 -14.80
N PRO A 242 15.21 -24.01 -14.71
CA PRO A 242 15.34 -22.79 -15.53
C PRO A 242 15.46 -23.06 -17.03
N ALA A 243 15.75 -24.29 -17.46
CA ALA A 243 15.71 -24.66 -18.88
C ALA A 243 14.28 -24.80 -19.45
N ASN A 244 13.26 -24.79 -18.60
CA ASN A 244 11.87 -24.63 -19.01
C ASN A 244 11.59 -23.13 -19.26
N GLU A 245 12.14 -22.60 -20.35
CA GLU A 245 12.21 -21.16 -20.65
C GLU A 245 10.85 -20.51 -20.99
N GLU A 246 9.82 -21.31 -21.27
CA GLU A 246 8.50 -20.78 -21.67
C GLU A 246 7.38 -21.72 -21.24
N ILE A 247 6.34 -21.15 -20.61
CA ILE A 247 5.06 -21.83 -20.41
C ILE A 247 4.19 -21.56 -21.64
N SER A 248 4.30 -22.46 -22.60
CA SER A 248 3.85 -22.26 -23.98
C SER A 248 2.40 -22.66 -24.22
N ALA A 249 1.78 -23.43 -23.31
CA ALA A 249 0.38 -23.83 -23.44
C ALA A 249 -0.28 -24.06 -22.08
N LEU A 250 -1.56 -23.71 -21.94
CA LEU A 250 -2.40 -23.97 -20.79
C LEU A 250 -3.75 -24.55 -21.24
N GLU A 251 -4.18 -25.68 -20.66
CA GLU A 251 -5.47 -26.30 -21.00
C GLU A 251 -6.09 -27.02 -19.80
N ARG A 252 -7.42 -26.98 -19.71
CA ARG A 252 -8.18 -27.67 -18.69
C ARG A 252 -8.63 -29.03 -19.20
N PHE A 253 -8.26 -30.08 -18.47
CA PHE A 253 -8.73 -31.44 -18.75
C PHE A 253 -9.06 -32.19 -17.47
N ASN A 254 -10.21 -32.88 -17.44
CA ASN A 254 -10.67 -33.69 -16.29
C ASN A 254 -10.64 -32.96 -14.93
N GLY A 255 -10.92 -31.66 -14.91
CA GLY A 255 -10.94 -30.87 -13.67
C GLY A 255 -9.56 -30.45 -13.15
N GLN A 256 -8.51 -30.66 -13.94
CA GLN A 256 -7.14 -30.25 -13.66
C GLN A 256 -6.69 -29.20 -14.68
N LEU A 257 -5.73 -28.37 -14.31
CA LEU A 257 -5.04 -27.48 -15.24
C LEU A 257 -3.74 -28.15 -15.69
N TYR A 258 -3.48 -28.14 -16.98
CA TYR A 258 -2.26 -28.64 -17.61
C TYR A 258 -1.46 -27.47 -18.16
N ALA A 259 -0.13 -27.53 -18.02
CA ALA A 259 0.80 -26.56 -18.54
C ALA A 259 1.88 -27.24 -19.39
N GLY A 260 2.04 -26.79 -20.63
CA GLY A 260 3.15 -27.14 -21.50
C GLY A 260 4.33 -26.23 -21.21
N ALA A 261 5.50 -26.82 -20.98
CA ALA A 261 6.75 -26.10 -20.78
C ALA A 261 7.72 -26.44 -21.92
N SER A 262 8.19 -25.41 -22.62
CA SER A 262 9.21 -25.55 -23.66
C SER A 262 10.59 -25.64 -23.06
N ASN A 263 11.38 -26.62 -23.52
CA ASN A 263 12.73 -26.87 -23.03
C ASN A 263 13.62 -27.43 -24.13
N TYR A 264 14.60 -26.63 -24.57
CA TYR A 264 15.51 -26.98 -25.67
C TYR A 264 16.67 -27.89 -25.25
N VAL A 265 16.86 -28.09 -23.94
CA VAL A 265 17.94 -28.92 -23.39
C VAL A 265 17.46 -30.36 -23.17
N GLU A 266 16.29 -30.50 -22.55
CA GLU A 266 15.74 -31.78 -22.11
C GLU A 266 14.54 -32.24 -22.95
N GLY A 267 13.95 -31.34 -23.75
CA GLY A 267 12.71 -31.57 -24.49
C GLY A 267 11.48 -31.12 -23.70
N GLY A 268 10.43 -30.76 -24.42
CA GLY A 268 9.19 -30.23 -23.87
C GLY A 268 8.54 -31.14 -22.83
N GLN A 269 7.92 -30.51 -21.84
CA GLN A 269 7.37 -31.15 -20.65
C GLN A 269 5.92 -30.75 -20.45
N ILE A 270 5.09 -31.64 -19.92
CA ILE A 270 3.73 -31.30 -19.53
C ILE A 270 3.59 -31.51 -18.03
N TRP A 271 3.09 -30.48 -17.37
CA TRP A 271 2.81 -30.43 -15.95
C TRP A 271 1.31 -30.34 -15.72
N ARG A 272 0.83 -30.80 -14.57
CA ARG A 272 -0.57 -30.59 -14.17
C ARG A 272 -0.70 -30.27 -12.70
N THR A 273 -1.83 -29.65 -12.36
CA THR A 273 -2.24 -29.36 -10.98
C THR A 273 -3.73 -29.59 -10.76
N GLU A 274 -4.11 -30.00 -9.54
CA GLU A 274 -5.49 -30.08 -9.07
C GLU A 274 -5.92 -28.83 -8.28
N ASP A 275 -4.94 -28.16 -7.66
CA ASP A 275 -5.14 -27.14 -6.62
C ASP A 275 -4.50 -25.79 -6.97
N ALA A 276 -3.99 -25.63 -8.20
CA ALA A 276 -3.22 -24.49 -8.70
C ALA A 276 -1.80 -24.32 -8.14
N PHE A 277 -1.43 -25.00 -7.04
CA PHE A 277 -0.14 -24.78 -6.36
C PHE A 277 0.80 -25.97 -6.48
N THR A 278 0.27 -27.18 -6.49
CA THR A 278 1.04 -28.42 -6.55
C THR A 278 1.09 -28.92 -7.98
N TRP A 279 2.24 -28.74 -8.62
CA TRP A 279 2.47 -29.14 -10.00
C TRP A 279 3.22 -30.46 -10.10
N THR A 280 2.74 -31.36 -10.97
CA THR A 280 3.36 -32.66 -11.22
C THR A 280 3.56 -32.87 -12.71
N GLN A 281 4.78 -33.20 -13.11
CA GLN A 281 5.09 -33.60 -14.48
C GLN A 281 4.38 -34.92 -14.84
N VAL A 282 3.73 -34.96 -16.01
CA VAL A 282 2.92 -36.09 -16.49
C VAL A 282 3.41 -36.70 -17.79
N THR A 283 4.57 -36.26 -18.27
CA THR A 283 5.23 -36.79 -19.46
C THR A 283 6.67 -37.20 -19.15
N PRO A 284 7.23 -38.22 -19.82
CA PRO A 284 8.67 -38.32 -19.98
C PRO A 284 9.19 -37.08 -20.74
N LEU A 285 10.47 -36.76 -20.56
CA LEU A 285 11.15 -35.70 -21.32
C LEU A 285 10.94 -35.88 -22.83
N GLY A 286 10.49 -34.82 -23.52
CA GLY A 286 10.21 -34.84 -24.96
C GLY A 286 9.13 -35.85 -25.37
N LEU A 287 8.21 -36.22 -24.46
CA LEU A 287 7.19 -37.27 -24.65
C LEU A 287 7.76 -38.68 -24.91
N GLY A 288 9.01 -38.93 -24.49
CA GLY A 288 9.63 -40.25 -24.55
C GLY A 288 10.22 -40.62 -25.92
N THR A 289 10.43 -39.64 -26.80
CA THR A 289 11.19 -39.82 -28.04
C THR A 289 12.69 -39.87 -27.75
N ALA A 290 13.45 -40.68 -28.52
CA ALA A 290 14.85 -41.02 -28.21
C ALA A 290 15.88 -39.92 -28.56
N TYR A 291 15.43 -38.68 -28.82
CA TYR A 291 16.30 -37.61 -29.31
C TYR A 291 16.13 -36.38 -28.43
N THR A 292 17.11 -36.20 -27.54
CA THR A 292 17.34 -35.00 -26.75
C THR A 292 17.45 -33.79 -27.68
N ASN A 293 16.35 -33.03 -27.89
CA ASN A 293 16.16 -31.84 -28.78
C ASN A 293 15.14 -31.96 -29.95
N THR A 294 14.36 -33.04 -30.09
CA THR A 294 13.39 -33.19 -31.23
C THR A 294 11.99 -32.62 -31.00
N ASN A 295 11.57 -32.42 -29.76
CA ASN A 295 10.25 -31.89 -29.40
C ASN A 295 10.45 -30.86 -28.29
N ALA A 296 11.15 -29.77 -28.58
CA ALA A 296 11.50 -28.79 -27.56
C ALA A 296 10.29 -27.99 -27.08
N VAL A 297 9.29 -27.79 -27.94
CA VAL A 297 8.16 -26.88 -27.69
C VAL A 297 6.86 -27.67 -27.55
N ILE A 298 6.08 -27.36 -26.51
CA ILE A 298 4.68 -27.79 -26.39
C ILE A 298 3.81 -26.65 -26.92
N PHE A 299 3.40 -26.70 -28.19
CA PHE A 299 2.72 -25.57 -28.79
C PHE A 299 1.29 -25.42 -28.29
N ASP A 300 0.43 -26.43 -28.47
CA ASP A 300 -0.98 -26.30 -28.13
C ASP A 300 -1.55 -27.58 -27.53
N MET A 301 -2.60 -27.42 -26.72
CA MET A 301 -3.34 -28.46 -26.05
C MET A 301 -4.83 -28.24 -26.26
N ILE A 302 -5.55 -29.29 -26.66
CA ILE A 302 -7.00 -29.20 -26.86
C ILE A 302 -7.72 -30.46 -26.42
N VAL A 303 -8.92 -30.29 -25.86
CA VAL A 303 -9.81 -31.43 -25.56
C VAL A 303 -10.73 -31.74 -26.74
N PHE A 304 -10.60 -32.93 -27.31
CA PHE A 304 -11.50 -33.42 -28.34
C PHE A 304 -12.00 -34.82 -28.02
N LYS A 305 -13.33 -35.00 -28.05
CA LYS A 305 -14.00 -36.28 -27.76
C LYS A 305 -13.53 -36.98 -26.48
N GLY A 306 -13.31 -36.19 -25.43
CA GLY A 306 -12.92 -36.67 -24.10
C GLY A 306 -11.46 -37.10 -23.97
N GLN A 307 -10.61 -36.73 -24.93
CA GLN A 307 -9.16 -36.95 -24.87
C GLN A 307 -8.44 -35.60 -24.99
N LEU A 308 -7.32 -35.47 -24.31
CA LEU A 308 -6.42 -34.33 -24.42
C LEU A 308 -5.45 -34.58 -25.57
N TYR A 309 -5.40 -33.69 -26.55
CA TYR A 309 -4.46 -33.70 -27.66
C TYR A 309 -3.39 -32.64 -27.42
N VAL A 310 -2.18 -32.91 -27.91
CA VAL A 310 -0.99 -32.06 -27.77
C VAL A 310 -0.29 -31.98 -29.11
N GLY A 311 0.08 -30.77 -29.51
CA GLY A 311 0.91 -30.47 -30.66
C GLY A 311 2.31 -30.10 -30.19
N VAL A 312 3.33 -30.71 -30.80
CA VAL A 312 4.75 -30.48 -30.46
C VAL A 312 5.59 -30.28 -31.69
N GLY A 313 6.79 -29.72 -31.49
CA GLY A 313 7.82 -29.60 -32.52
C GLY A 313 8.89 -28.60 -32.12
N ASN A 314 9.46 -27.91 -33.12
CA ASN A 314 10.54 -26.93 -32.96
C ASN A 314 10.29 -25.68 -33.83
N TRP A 315 10.88 -24.55 -33.42
CA TRP A 315 10.87 -23.31 -34.21
C TRP A 315 11.91 -23.29 -35.34
N GLU A 316 12.90 -24.17 -35.28
CA GLU A 316 13.88 -24.36 -36.35
C GLU A 316 13.40 -25.46 -37.31
N ASP A 317 13.53 -25.22 -38.62
CA ASP A 317 13.36 -26.25 -39.65
C ASP A 317 14.64 -27.09 -39.75
N ASP A 318 14.85 -27.92 -38.74
CA ASP A 318 15.98 -28.83 -38.58
C ASP A 318 15.75 -30.20 -39.25
N GLY A 319 14.64 -30.34 -39.99
CA GLY A 319 14.19 -31.58 -40.62
C GLY A 319 13.52 -32.56 -39.66
N ILE A 320 13.19 -32.13 -38.44
CA ILE A 320 12.42 -32.91 -37.47
C ILE A 320 10.95 -32.49 -37.57
N PRO A 321 10.04 -33.41 -37.95
CA PRO A 321 8.64 -33.08 -38.10
C PRO A 321 7.95 -32.91 -36.74
N GLY A 322 7.02 -31.97 -36.69
CA GLY A 322 6.07 -31.80 -35.60
C GLY A 322 5.16 -33.02 -35.44
N GLN A 323 4.64 -33.19 -34.23
CA GLN A 323 3.89 -34.38 -33.84
C GLN A 323 2.58 -34.03 -33.12
N ILE A 324 1.62 -34.96 -33.19
CA ILE A 324 0.39 -34.97 -32.41
C ILE A 324 0.40 -36.15 -31.46
N TRP A 325 0.24 -35.85 -30.18
CA TRP A 325 0.06 -36.84 -29.12
C TRP A 325 -1.33 -36.72 -28.52
N ARG A 326 -1.85 -37.81 -27.96
CA ARG A 326 -3.11 -37.77 -27.21
C ARG A 326 -3.06 -38.58 -25.93
N SER A 327 -3.85 -38.18 -24.95
CA SER A 327 -4.05 -38.91 -23.71
C SER A 327 -5.53 -38.99 -23.30
N PRO A 328 -6.04 -40.17 -22.90
CA PRO A 328 -7.41 -40.32 -22.38
C PRO A 328 -7.56 -39.87 -20.93
N ASN A 329 -6.46 -39.71 -20.19
CA ASN A 329 -6.45 -39.41 -18.75
C ASN A 329 -5.41 -38.34 -18.36
N GLY A 330 -4.68 -37.81 -19.34
CA GLY A 330 -3.66 -36.77 -19.18
C GLY A 330 -2.36 -37.29 -18.57
N VAL A 331 -2.13 -38.60 -18.55
CA VAL A 331 -0.87 -39.23 -18.10
C VAL A 331 -0.37 -40.31 -19.04
N ASP A 332 -1.29 -41.07 -19.67
CA ASP A 332 -0.94 -42.10 -20.63
C ASP A 332 -0.96 -41.50 -22.04
N TRP A 333 0.21 -41.23 -22.60
CA TRP A 333 0.36 -40.54 -23.89
C TRP A 333 0.58 -41.53 -25.04
N THR A 334 -0.11 -41.29 -26.15
CA THR A 334 0.00 -42.08 -27.39
C THR A 334 0.22 -41.17 -28.59
N LEU A 335 1.22 -41.50 -29.41
CA LEU A 335 1.48 -40.80 -30.67
C LEU A 335 0.33 -41.06 -31.66
N VAL A 336 -0.23 -39.99 -32.21
CA VAL A 336 -1.32 -40.00 -33.21
C VAL A 336 -0.75 -39.69 -34.58
N GLU A 337 0.08 -38.67 -34.70
CA GLU A 337 0.82 -38.35 -35.91
C GLU A 337 2.25 -37.93 -35.56
N GLY A 338 3.24 -38.45 -36.29
CA GLY A 338 4.66 -38.22 -36.01
C GLY A 338 5.54 -37.89 -37.22
N GLU A 339 4.97 -37.81 -38.43
CA GLU A 339 5.73 -37.59 -39.67
C GLU A 339 5.41 -36.23 -40.30
N GLY A 340 4.88 -35.27 -39.53
CA GLY A 340 4.60 -33.91 -40.00
C GLY A 340 3.61 -33.91 -41.16
N PHE A 341 2.63 -34.81 -41.14
CA PHE A 341 1.71 -35.08 -42.23
C PHE A 341 2.39 -35.44 -43.57
N GLY A 342 3.58 -36.03 -43.50
CA GLY A 342 4.37 -36.46 -44.65
C GLY A 342 5.40 -35.43 -45.15
N SER A 343 5.57 -34.31 -44.44
CA SER A 343 6.61 -33.31 -44.72
C SER A 343 7.47 -33.06 -43.48
N THR A 344 8.78 -33.15 -43.63
CA THR A 344 9.73 -32.82 -42.56
C THR A 344 9.84 -31.32 -42.30
N HIS A 345 9.36 -30.47 -43.23
CA HIS A 345 9.35 -29.01 -43.06
C HIS A 345 8.13 -28.52 -42.24
N ASN A 346 7.16 -29.40 -41.95
CA ASN A 346 6.13 -29.13 -40.95
C ASN A 346 6.78 -29.28 -39.56
N ALA A 347 7.61 -28.32 -39.18
CA ALA A 347 8.49 -28.36 -38.01
C ALA A 347 7.72 -28.33 -36.66
N GLY A 348 6.47 -27.86 -36.69
CA GLY A 348 5.59 -27.87 -35.51
C GLY A 348 4.12 -28.08 -35.85
N ILE A 349 3.40 -28.72 -34.95
CA ILE A 349 1.93 -28.69 -34.93
C ILE A 349 1.54 -27.66 -33.88
N VAL A 350 1.11 -26.48 -34.32
CA VAL A 350 1.20 -25.26 -33.52
C VAL A 350 -0.12 -24.74 -32.98
N ASN A 351 -1.24 -25.19 -33.55
CA ASN A 351 -2.56 -24.77 -33.12
C ASN A 351 -3.62 -25.81 -33.50
N PHE A 352 -4.62 -25.98 -32.64
CA PHE A 352 -5.80 -26.78 -32.89
C PHE A 352 -7.08 -25.95 -32.83
N GLY A 353 -8.09 -26.41 -33.57
CA GLY A 353 -9.45 -25.88 -33.48
C GLY A 353 -10.48 -26.97 -33.59
N VAL A 354 -11.66 -26.77 -33.01
CA VAL A 354 -12.81 -27.67 -33.21
C VAL A 354 -13.91 -26.89 -33.92
N PHE A 355 -14.30 -27.40 -35.09
CA PHE A 355 -15.39 -26.83 -35.87
C PHE A 355 -16.27 -27.96 -36.42
N SER A 356 -17.59 -27.81 -36.28
CA SER A 356 -18.55 -28.81 -36.77
C SER A 356 -18.22 -30.25 -36.31
N ASN A 357 -17.84 -30.42 -35.03
CA ASN A 357 -17.47 -31.71 -34.41
C ASN A 357 -16.29 -32.42 -35.10
N THR A 358 -15.40 -31.65 -35.72
CA THR A 358 -14.18 -32.10 -36.38
C THR A 358 -13.00 -31.37 -35.77
N LEU A 359 -11.92 -32.09 -35.51
CA LEU A 359 -10.66 -31.53 -35.01
C LEU A 359 -9.84 -31.01 -36.19
N TYR A 360 -9.27 -29.82 -36.05
CA TYR A 360 -8.36 -29.20 -36.99
C TYR A 360 -6.99 -29.04 -36.33
N ALA A 361 -5.92 -29.20 -37.10
CA ALA A 361 -4.55 -28.97 -36.68
C ALA A 361 -3.85 -28.14 -37.74
N ALA A 362 -3.19 -27.05 -37.33
CA ALA A 362 -2.37 -26.22 -38.19
C ALA A 362 -0.88 -26.48 -37.95
N THR A 363 -0.09 -26.36 -39.01
CA THR A 363 1.36 -26.54 -38.97
C THR A 363 2.10 -25.20 -38.93
N TYR A 364 3.31 -25.23 -38.40
CA TYR A 364 4.35 -24.25 -38.72
C TYR A 364 5.23 -24.85 -39.81
N ASN A 365 5.36 -24.14 -40.93
CA ASN A 365 6.18 -24.56 -42.06
C ASN A 365 6.80 -23.33 -42.74
N PRO A 366 8.06 -22.99 -42.40
CA PRO A 366 8.73 -21.81 -42.95
C PRO A 366 9.24 -22.01 -44.39
N SER A 367 9.27 -23.25 -44.89
CA SER A 367 9.89 -23.59 -46.18
C SER A 367 8.87 -23.62 -47.32
N ASP A 368 7.74 -24.29 -47.12
CA ASP A 368 6.73 -24.54 -48.15
C ASP A 368 5.40 -23.81 -47.88
N GLY A 369 5.29 -23.14 -46.73
CA GLY A 369 4.07 -22.51 -46.22
C GLY A 369 3.22 -23.48 -45.40
N LEU A 370 2.47 -22.94 -44.44
CA LEU A 370 1.67 -23.72 -43.49
C LEU A 370 0.62 -24.59 -44.16
N GLU A 371 0.21 -25.63 -43.43
CA GLU A 371 -0.88 -26.52 -43.80
C GLU A 371 -1.95 -26.55 -42.69
N ILE A 372 -3.20 -26.81 -43.06
CA ILE A 372 -4.29 -27.08 -42.12
C ILE A 372 -4.87 -28.44 -42.47
N TRP A 373 -4.90 -29.31 -41.47
CA TRP A 373 -5.41 -30.66 -41.55
C TRP A 373 -6.61 -30.82 -40.65
N HIS A 374 -7.51 -31.75 -40.98
CA HIS A 374 -8.67 -32.04 -40.15
C HIS A 374 -8.94 -33.53 -40.02
N SER A 375 -9.51 -33.93 -38.89
CA SER A 375 -9.85 -35.30 -38.54
C SER A 375 -11.20 -35.36 -37.82
N PRO A 376 -12.20 -36.05 -38.39
CA PRO A 376 -13.49 -36.23 -37.73
C PRO A 376 -13.40 -37.04 -36.45
N THR A 377 -12.43 -37.95 -36.30
CA THR A 377 -12.32 -38.84 -35.13
C THR A 377 -11.14 -38.56 -34.21
N GLY A 378 -10.16 -37.79 -34.65
CA GLY A 378 -8.89 -37.56 -33.97
C GLY A 378 -8.01 -38.83 -33.92
N ASN A 379 -8.18 -39.77 -34.86
CA ASN A 379 -7.36 -40.98 -34.96
C ASN A 379 -6.25 -40.78 -35.99
N SER A 380 -5.26 -41.67 -35.97
CA SER A 380 -4.08 -41.55 -36.84
C SER A 380 -4.40 -41.82 -38.32
N ASP A 381 -5.53 -42.42 -38.65
CA ASP A 381 -5.85 -42.93 -39.99
C ASP A 381 -6.84 -42.07 -40.79
N ASP A 382 -7.34 -40.97 -40.23
CA ASP A 382 -8.40 -40.15 -40.85
C ASP A 382 -8.08 -38.65 -40.97
N TRP A 383 -6.83 -38.25 -40.77
CA TRP A 383 -6.37 -36.88 -41.06
C TRP A 383 -6.35 -36.60 -42.56
N THR A 384 -6.90 -35.46 -42.95
CA THR A 384 -6.90 -35.01 -44.35
C THR A 384 -6.56 -33.53 -44.46
N SER A 385 -5.80 -33.15 -45.49
CA SER A 385 -5.40 -31.75 -45.73
C SER A 385 -6.59 -30.97 -46.30
N VAL A 386 -6.86 -29.80 -45.72
CA VAL A 386 -7.85 -28.82 -46.21
C VAL A 386 -7.21 -27.51 -46.66
N VAL A 387 -6.00 -27.22 -46.19
CA VAL A 387 -5.12 -26.17 -46.69
C VAL A 387 -3.71 -26.73 -46.84
N SER A 388 -3.05 -26.36 -47.93
CA SER A 388 -1.65 -26.73 -48.22
C SER A 388 -0.91 -25.56 -48.87
N GLY A 389 0.41 -25.49 -48.68
CA GLY A 389 1.27 -24.50 -49.34
C GLY A 389 0.89 -23.06 -49.04
N GLY A 390 0.59 -22.77 -47.77
CA GLY A 390 0.22 -21.43 -47.28
C GLY A 390 -1.00 -20.83 -48.00
N ASN A 391 -1.94 -21.69 -48.41
CA ASN A 391 -3.15 -21.31 -49.16
C ASN A 391 -2.83 -20.56 -50.47
N GLY A 392 -1.76 -20.94 -51.16
CA GLY A 392 -1.33 -20.35 -52.43
C GLY A 392 -0.24 -19.27 -52.30
N ASP A 393 0.27 -19.04 -51.09
CA ASP A 393 1.43 -18.21 -50.82
C ASP A 393 2.30 -18.86 -49.74
N ALA A 394 3.51 -19.28 -50.11
CA ALA A 394 4.43 -19.98 -49.22
C ALA A 394 4.99 -19.10 -48.08
N GLN A 395 4.79 -17.77 -48.13
CA GLN A 395 5.17 -16.86 -47.04
C GLN A 395 4.18 -16.86 -45.88
N ASN A 396 3.02 -17.49 -46.05
CA ASN A 396 2.11 -17.79 -44.95
C ASN A 396 2.64 -18.99 -44.19
N VAL A 397 3.46 -18.76 -43.15
CA VAL A 397 4.30 -19.80 -42.53
C VAL A 397 3.72 -20.37 -41.25
N ILE A 398 2.83 -19.66 -40.57
CA ILE A 398 2.26 -20.11 -39.31
C ILE A 398 0.82 -19.64 -39.07
N CYS A 399 0.03 -20.48 -38.41
CA CYS A 399 -1.31 -20.16 -37.95
C CYS A 399 -1.28 -20.03 -36.43
N THR A 400 -1.51 -18.82 -35.92
CA THR A 400 -1.41 -18.52 -34.48
C THR A 400 -2.70 -18.82 -33.72
N ASP A 401 -3.84 -18.89 -34.42
CA ASP A 401 -5.13 -19.23 -33.83
C ASP A 401 -6.14 -19.83 -34.84
N LEU A 402 -6.97 -20.77 -34.37
CA LEU A 402 -8.08 -21.40 -35.08
C LEU A 402 -9.37 -21.27 -34.26
N ILE A 403 -10.09 -20.17 -34.44
CA ILE A 403 -11.24 -19.82 -33.61
C ILE A 403 -12.57 -19.87 -34.38
N GLN A 404 -13.59 -20.47 -33.76
CA GLN A 404 -14.95 -20.37 -34.25
C GLN A 404 -15.56 -19.00 -33.88
N PHE A 405 -16.08 -18.28 -34.87
CA PHE A 405 -16.87 -17.07 -34.68
C PHE A 405 -18.10 -17.12 -35.57
N ASP A 406 -19.28 -16.96 -34.97
CA ASP A 406 -20.57 -17.23 -35.61
C ASP A 406 -20.61 -18.64 -36.26
N ASP A 407 -20.95 -18.70 -37.55
CA ASP A 407 -21.10 -19.94 -38.33
C ASP A 407 -19.82 -20.33 -39.10
N ALA A 408 -18.67 -19.69 -38.80
CA ALA A 408 -17.43 -19.90 -39.51
C ALA A 408 -16.25 -20.21 -38.57
N LEU A 409 -15.28 -20.96 -39.09
CA LEU A 409 -13.96 -21.13 -38.48
C LEU A 409 -13.01 -20.11 -39.12
N TYR A 410 -12.30 -19.37 -38.29
CA TYR A 410 -11.30 -18.39 -38.69
C TYR A 410 -9.90 -18.93 -38.39
N ALA A 411 -8.95 -18.65 -39.28
CA ALA A 411 -7.53 -18.90 -39.09
C ALA A 411 -6.77 -17.58 -39.16
N VAL A 412 -5.83 -17.39 -38.25
CA VAL A 412 -5.08 -16.15 -38.08
C VAL A 412 -3.62 -16.43 -38.40
N ILE A 413 -3.09 -15.75 -39.41
CA ILE A 413 -1.91 -16.21 -40.15
C ILE A 413 -0.81 -15.15 -40.15
N GLU A 414 0.41 -15.57 -39.80
CA GLU A 414 1.59 -14.72 -39.98
C GLU A 414 2.15 -14.87 -41.39
N ASN A 415 2.51 -13.71 -41.96
CA ASN A 415 3.19 -13.62 -43.24
C ASN A 415 4.27 -12.55 -43.14
N GLU A 416 5.52 -13.02 -43.08
CA GLU A 416 6.67 -12.17 -42.81
C GLU A 416 7.06 -11.23 -43.98
N SER A 417 6.51 -11.48 -45.17
CA SER A 417 6.86 -10.72 -46.39
C SER A 417 5.80 -9.71 -46.79
N ASP A 418 4.53 -10.14 -46.84
CA ASP A 418 3.45 -9.36 -47.44
C ASP A 418 2.45 -8.80 -46.42
N GLY A 419 2.62 -9.13 -45.12
CA GLY A 419 1.75 -8.72 -44.02
C GLY A 419 0.71 -9.79 -43.66
N ALA A 420 0.39 -9.88 -42.37
CA ALA A 420 -0.54 -10.85 -41.78
C ALA A 420 -1.87 -11.05 -42.55
N GLU A 421 -2.38 -12.27 -42.52
CA GLU A 421 -3.63 -12.66 -43.17
C GLU A 421 -4.67 -13.22 -42.19
N ILE A 422 -5.94 -13.06 -42.53
CA ILE A 422 -7.06 -13.73 -41.83
C ILE A 422 -7.82 -14.54 -42.84
N TRP A 423 -8.02 -15.83 -42.58
CA TRP A 423 -8.83 -16.70 -43.42
C TRP A 423 -10.08 -17.17 -42.70
N HIS A 424 -11.11 -17.54 -43.44
CA HIS A 424 -12.29 -18.18 -42.87
C HIS A 424 -12.81 -19.34 -43.73
N THR A 425 -13.58 -20.22 -43.11
CA THR A 425 -14.35 -21.25 -43.78
C THR A 425 -15.71 -21.47 -43.12
N ASN A 426 -16.76 -21.61 -43.92
CA ASN A 426 -18.13 -21.87 -43.43
C ASN A 426 -18.50 -23.35 -43.51
N ASN A 427 -17.65 -24.16 -44.16
CA ASN A 427 -17.90 -25.59 -44.38
C ASN A 427 -16.75 -26.47 -43.86
N GLY A 428 -15.68 -25.86 -43.33
CA GLY A 428 -14.53 -26.57 -42.80
C GLY A 428 -13.57 -27.14 -43.85
N ILE A 429 -13.79 -26.86 -45.14
CA ILE A 429 -13.02 -27.42 -46.27
C ILE A 429 -12.49 -26.33 -47.19
N THR A 430 -13.34 -25.37 -47.57
CA THR A 430 -12.97 -24.29 -48.49
C THR A 430 -12.64 -23.05 -47.70
N TRP A 431 -11.39 -22.62 -47.79
CA TRP A 431 -10.87 -21.46 -47.07
C TRP A 431 -10.77 -20.23 -47.97
N THR A 432 -11.21 -19.09 -47.46
CA THR A 432 -11.20 -17.80 -48.16
C THR A 432 -10.37 -16.81 -47.37
N ARG A 433 -9.53 -16.02 -48.06
CA ARG A 433 -8.75 -14.94 -47.43
C ARG A 433 -9.66 -13.73 -47.20
N ALA A 434 -9.92 -13.42 -45.93
CA ALA A 434 -10.75 -12.30 -45.49
C ALA A 434 -9.93 -11.01 -45.34
N ILE A 435 -8.68 -11.13 -44.87
CA ILE A 435 -7.70 -10.05 -44.82
C ILE A 435 -6.42 -10.52 -45.50
N THR A 436 -5.84 -9.62 -46.28
CA THR A 436 -4.50 -9.74 -46.87
C THR A 436 -3.73 -8.45 -46.57
N SER A 437 -2.41 -8.54 -46.50
CA SER A 437 -1.53 -7.38 -46.33
C SER A 437 -1.67 -6.62 -45.01
N GLY A 438 -1.76 -7.34 -43.90
CA GLY A 438 -1.58 -6.78 -42.56
C GLY A 438 -2.58 -5.68 -42.21
N PHE A 439 -3.85 -5.85 -42.61
CA PHE A 439 -4.91 -4.83 -42.43
C PHE A 439 -4.61 -3.50 -43.15
N GLY A 440 -3.89 -3.55 -44.28
CA GLY A 440 -3.49 -2.38 -45.06
C GLY A 440 -2.16 -1.77 -44.66
N ASN A 441 -1.45 -2.37 -43.69
CA ASN A 441 -0.07 -2.05 -43.36
C ASN A 441 0.80 -3.33 -43.44
N ALA A 442 1.72 -3.38 -44.40
CA ALA A 442 2.61 -4.53 -44.58
C ALA A 442 3.57 -4.74 -43.39
N ASP A 443 3.83 -3.70 -42.57
CA ASP A 443 4.64 -3.83 -41.35
C ASP A 443 3.91 -4.62 -40.25
N ASN A 444 2.60 -4.85 -40.40
CA ASN A 444 1.86 -5.80 -39.57
C ASN A 444 2.11 -7.22 -40.08
N THR A 445 3.32 -7.73 -39.91
CA THR A 445 3.78 -9.01 -40.48
C THR A 445 3.27 -10.24 -39.76
N GLN A 446 2.94 -10.11 -38.47
CA GLN A 446 2.49 -11.23 -37.65
C GLN A 446 1.17 -10.92 -36.95
N THR A 447 0.55 -11.98 -36.46
CA THR A 447 -0.67 -12.00 -35.66
C THR A 447 -0.40 -12.65 -34.32
N GLY A 448 -1.20 -12.32 -33.30
CA GLY A 448 -1.22 -13.08 -32.06
C GLY A 448 -2.52 -13.86 -31.93
N GLY A 449 -3.18 -13.70 -30.78
CA GLY A 449 -4.43 -14.34 -30.44
C GLY A 449 -5.66 -13.74 -31.12
N ALA A 450 -6.74 -14.52 -31.12
CA ALA A 450 -8.06 -14.08 -31.52
C ALA A 450 -9.13 -14.51 -30.52
N VAL A 451 -10.14 -13.66 -30.31
CA VAL A 451 -11.23 -14.00 -29.39
C VAL A 451 -12.56 -13.37 -29.80
N ALA A 452 -13.65 -14.09 -29.57
CA ALA A 452 -14.99 -13.56 -29.71
C ALA A 452 -15.42 -12.84 -28.43
N PHE A 453 -15.79 -11.57 -28.52
CA PHE A 453 -16.28 -10.79 -27.38
C PHE A 453 -17.35 -9.79 -27.83
N ASN A 454 -18.47 -9.71 -27.09
CA ASN A 454 -19.58 -8.78 -27.36
C ASN A 454 -20.05 -8.74 -28.83
N GLY A 455 -20.08 -9.90 -29.49
CA GLY A 455 -20.52 -10.04 -30.88
C GLY A 455 -19.51 -9.53 -31.92
N TYR A 456 -18.24 -9.37 -31.54
CA TYR A 456 -17.13 -9.07 -32.42
C TYR A 456 -16.03 -10.13 -32.30
N LEU A 457 -15.36 -10.41 -33.41
CA LEU A 457 -14.09 -11.14 -33.43
C LEU A 457 -12.95 -10.12 -33.30
N TYR A 458 -12.12 -10.27 -32.28
CA TYR A 458 -10.92 -9.46 -32.04
C TYR A 458 -9.67 -10.22 -32.47
N VAL A 459 -8.69 -9.51 -33.02
CA VAL A 459 -7.39 -10.07 -33.46
C VAL A 459 -6.27 -9.07 -33.18
N GLY A 460 -5.22 -9.54 -32.51
CA GLY A 460 -3.99 -8.80 -32.26
C GLY A 460 -2.97 -8.92 -33.40
N THR A 461 -2.18 -7.88 -33.65
CA THR A 461 -1.08 -7.90 -34.63
C THR A 461 0.25 -7.51 -34.00
N TYR A 462 1.33 -7.94 -34.65
CA TYR A 462 2.67 -7.39 -34.43
C TYR A 462 2.86 -6.10 -35.25
N ASN A 463 3.65 -5.16 -34.74
CA ASN A 463 4.26 -4.10 -35.54
C ASN A 463 5.49 -3.53 -34.81
N GLY A 464 6.69 -3.89 -35.25
CA GLY A 464 7.94 -3.43 -34.61
C GLY A 464 8.33 -1.97 -34.88
N THR A 465 7.57 -1.22 -35.70
CA THR A 465 7.88 0.18 -36.01
C THR A 465 7.05 1.16 -35.19
N THR A 466 5.78 0.82 -34.98
CA THR A 466 4.81 1.70 -34.29
C THR A 466 4.29 1.12 -32.99
N GLY A 467 4.44 -0.18 -32.76
CA GLY A 467 3.77 -0.92 -31.69
C GLY A 467 2.51 -1.63 -32.18
N ALA A 468 2.11 -2.66 -31.44
CA ALA A 468 1.04 -3.59 -31.80
C ALA A 468 -0.30 -2.90 -32.07
N GLN A 469 -1.17 -3.59 -32.81
CA GLN A 469 -2.52 -3.11 -33.12
C GLN A 469 -3.57 -4.15 -32.75
N LEU A 470 -4.73 -3.68 -32.29
CA LEU A 470 -5.90 -4.52 -32.05
C LEU A 470 -7.00 -4.19 -33.04
N TRP A 471 -7.51 -5.20 -33.72
CA TRP A 471 -8.56 -5.08 -34.72
C TRP A 471 -9.79 -5.87 -34.31
N ARG A 472 -10.98 -5.41 -34.72
CA ARG A 472 -12.23 -6.15 -34.52
C ARG A 472 -13.11 -6.18 -35.76
N PHE A 473 -13.90 -7.23 -35.89
CA PHE A 473 -14.84 -7.46 -36.99
C PHE A 473 -16.18 -8.01 -36.49
N ARG A 474 -17.27 -7.62 -37.17
CA ARG A 474 -18.56 -8.32 -37.07
C ARG A 474 -19.28 -8.26 -38.41
N ASP A 475 -20.12 -9.25 -38.68
CA ASP A 475 -20.96 -9.27 -39.86
C ASP A 475 -21.87 -8.03 -39.93
N GLY A 476 -22.01 -7.47 -41.14
CA GLY A 476 -22.79 -6.26 -41.40
C GLY A 476 -22.10 -4.93 -41.08
N THR A 477 -20.82 -4.93 -40.69
CA THR A 477 -19.99 -3.71 -40.62
C THR A 477 -19.26 -3.41 -41.93
N ALA A 478 -18.65 -2.23 -42.02
CA ALA A 478 -17.91 -1.81 -43.21
C ALA A 478 -16.58 -2.56 -43.42
N GLY A 479 -16.23 -3.51 -42.54
CA GLY A 479 -14.99 -4.27 -42.55
C GLY A 479 -14.35 -4.32 -41.16
N TRP A 480 -13.08 -4.71 -41.12
CA TRP A 480 -12.27 -4.72 -39.90
C TRP A 480 -11.99 -3.30 -39.42
N MET A 481 -12.09 -3.09 -38.11
CA MET A 481 -11.94 -1.79 -37.46
C MET A 481 -10.80 -1.85 -36.45
N ARG A 482 -9.86 -0.91 -36.54
CA ARG A 482 -8.81 -0.75 -35.54
C ARG A 482 -9.40 -0.16 -34.26
N VAL A 483 -9.13 -0.81 -33.14
CA VAL A 483 -9.55 -0.39 -31.80
C VAL A 483 -8.37 0.21 -31.04
N ILE A 484 -7.19 -0.40 -31.15
CA ILE A 484 -5.94 0.07 -30.55
C ILE A 484 -4.86 0.14 -31.64
N GLY A 485 -4.00 1.15 -31.53
CA GLY A 485 -2.75 1.25 -32.26
C GLY A 485 -1.62 1.64 -31.32
N ASP A 486 -0.42 1.68 -31.86
CA ASP A 486 0.79 2.14 -31.19
C ASP A 486 1.08 1.43 -29.84
N GLY A 487 0.79 0.12 -29.76
CA GLY A 487 1.13 -0.71 -28.59
C GLY A 487 0.51 -0.24 -27.27
N PHE A 488 -0.74 0.25 -27.31
CA PHE A 488 -1.41 0.86 -26.15
C PHE A 488 -0.72 2.14 -25.62
N GLY A 489 0.06 2.81 -26.47
CA GLY A 489 0.80 4.02 -26.12
C GLY A 489 2.29 3.78 -25.83
N ASP A 490 2.71 2.51 -25.72
CA ASP A 490 4.12 2.12 -25.68
C ASP A 490 4.51 1.40 -26.99
N GLY A 491 5.45 2.00 -27.72
CA GLY A 491 5.97 1.41 -28.96
C GLY A 491 6.74 0.09 -28.75
N ASN A 492 7.19 -0.22 -27.53
CA ASN A 492 7.86 -1.48 -27.19
C ASN A 492 6.89 -2.65 -26.99
N ASN A 493 5.58 -2.38 -26.83
CA ASN A 493 4.54 -3.40 -26.94
C ASN A 493 4.37 -3.78 -28.40
N VAL A 494 5.30 -4.58 -28.92
CA VAL A 494 5.44 -4.84 -30.35
C VAL A 494 4.43 -5.85 -30.89
N LYS A 495 3.81 -6.68 -30.03
CA LYS A 495 2.77 -7.65 -30.40
C LYS A 495 1.66 -7.69 -29.36
N ILE A 496 0.41 -7.91 -29.77
CA ILE A 496 -0.63 -8.42 -28.86
C ILE A 496 -0.62 -9.93 -29.03
N GLU A 497 0.03 -10.62 -28.10
CA GLU A 497 0.24 -12.07 -28.16
C GLU A 497 -1.06 -12.81 -27.86
N SER A 498 -1.72 -12.51 -26.75
CA SER A 498 -2.91 -13.25 -26.30
C SER A 498 -4.15 -12.36 -26.21
N LEU A 499 -5.31 -12.95 -26.49
CA LEU A 499 -6.62 -12.37 -26.19
C LEU A 499 -7.47 -13.41 -25.46
N ALA A 500 -7.99 -13.06 -24.29
CA ALA A 500 -8.79 -13.95 -23.47
C ALA A 500 -10.05 -13.25 -22.96
N VAL A 501 -11.13 -14.00 -22.76
CA VAL A 501 -12.34 -13.49 -22.09
C VAL A 501 -12.50 -14.19 -20.76
N PHE A 502 -12.55 -13.41 -19.70
CA PHE A 502 -12.75 -13.89 -18.34
C PHE A 502 -13.70 -12.94 -17.60
N SER A 503 -14.72 -13.48 -16.94
CA SER A 503 -15.73 -12.73 -16.18
C SER A 503 -16.29 -11.50 -16.92
N ASP A 504 -16.80 -11.70 -18.14
CA ASP A 504 -17.37 -10.65 -19.02
C ASP A 504 -16.39 -9.50 -19.35
N THR A 505 -15.09 -9.73 -19.14
CA THR A 505 -14.02 -8.78 -19.43
C THR A 505 -13.10 -9.39 -20.49
N LEU A 506 -12.76 -8.58 -21.48
CA LEU A 506 -11.77 -8.91 -22.50
C LEU A 506 -10.38 -8.51 -22.01
N TYR A 507 -9.43 -9.44 -22.06
CA TYR A 507 -8.03 -9.24 -21.71
C TYR A 507 -7.15 -9.34 -22.95
N ALA A 508 -6.11 -8.52 -23.03
CA ALA A 508 -5.07 -8.54 -24.05
C ALA A 508 -3.70 -8.57 -23.39
N VAL A 509 -2.82 -9.46 -23.86
CA VAL A 509 -1.45 -9.62 -23.33
C VAL A 509 -0.45 -9.22 -24.40
N THR A 510 0.48 -8.33 -24.09
CA THR A 510 1.46 -7.79 -25.06
C THR A 510 2.80 -8.54 -25.03
N ALA A 511 3.57 -8.51 -26.11
CA ALA A 511 4.99 -8.81 -26.08
C ALA A 511 5.78 -7.52 -25.97
N ASN A 512 6.69 -7.47 -25.00
CA ASN A 512 7.59 -6.36 -24.77
C ASN A 512 8.90 -6.89 -24.15
N GLU A 513 9.95 -6.96 -24.97
CA GLU A 513 11.27 -7.46 -24.59
C GLU A 513 12.09 -6.42 -23.81
N VAL A 514 11.56 -5.20 -23.61
CA VAL A 514 12.28 -4.09 -22.96
C VAL A 514 11.88 -3.98 -21.49
N SER A 515 10.57 -3.93 -21.21
CA SER A 515 10.04 -3.79 -19.85
C SER A 515 9.28 -5.01 -19.36
N GLY A 516 9.01 -6.00 -20.21
CA GLY A 516 8.21 -7.18 -19.88
C GLY A 516 6.76 -7.07 -20.34
N THR A 517 6.09 -8.22 -20.46
CA THR A 517 4.71 -8.34 -20.94
C THR A 517 3.73 -7.51 -20.11
N GLU A 518 2.77 -6.87 -20.76
CA GLU A 518 1.70 -6.15 -20.10
C GLU A 518 0.36 -6.85 -20.33
N VAL A 519 -0.54 -6.74 -19.36
CA VAL A 519 -1.92 -7.21 -19.50
C VAL A 519 -2.84 -6.00 -19.49
N TRP A 520 -3.76 -5.93 -20.45
CA TRP A 520 -4.75 -4.88 -20.61
C TRP A 520 -6.15 -5.51 -20.53
N ARG A 521 -7.12 -4.79 -19.98
CA ARG A 521 -8.51 -5.25 -19.85
C ARG A 521 -9.54 -4.24 -20.36
N SER A 522 -10.66 -4.74 -20.85
CA SER A 522 -11.77 -3.94 -21.37
C SER A 522 -13.13 -4.60 -21.11
N LEU A 523 -14.08 -3.83 -20.59
CA LEU A 523 -15.46 -4.28 -20.35
C LEU A 523 -16.35 -4.17 -21.61
N ASP A 524 -16.02 -3.26 -22.52
CA ASP A 524 -16.81 -2.96 -23.72
C ASP A 524 -16.08 -3.31 -25.03
N GLY A 525 -14.80 -3.69 -24.92
CA GLY A 525 -13.91 -4.00 -26.02
C GLY A 525 -13.49 -2.78 -26.84
N VAL A 526 -13.55 -1.57 -26.26
CA VAL A 526 -13.14 -0.29 -26.87
C VAL A 526 -12.33 0.57 -25.92
N ALA A 527 -12.78 0.72 -24.67
CA ALA A 527 -12.06 1.41 -23.61
C ALA A 527 -11.18 0.40 -22.86
N TRP A 528 -9.89 0.67 -22.78
CA TRP A 528 -8.89 -0.24 -22.21
C TRP A 528 -8.22 0.39 -21.00
N SER A 529 -7.96 -0.44 -20.00
CA SER A 529 -7.20 -0.09 -18.80
C SER A 529 -6.14 -1.15 -18.58
N GLN A 530 -4.97 -0.76 -18.08
CA GLN A 530 -3.90 -1.70 -17.78
C GLN A 530 -4.29 -2.55 -16.55
N ALA A 531 -4.14 -3.86 -16.67
CA ALA A 531 -4.45 -4.86 -15.63
C ALA A 531 -3.17 -5.48 -15.03
N ASN A 532 -2.06 -5.46 -15.76
CA ASN A 532 -0.72 -5.78 -15.29
C ASN A 532 0.31 -5.03 -16.14
N ARG A 533 1.48 -4.72 -15.56
CA ARG A 533 2.59 -4.04 -16.25
C ARG A 533 3.90 -4.80 -16.02
N ASP A 534 4.88 -4.49 -16.85
CA ASP A 534 6.29 -4.79 -16.62
C ASP A 534 6.57 -6.26 -16.26
N GLY A 535 5.97 -7.19 -17.00
CA GLY A 535 6.24 -8.62 -16.85
C GLY A 535 5.79 -9.23 -15.52
N PHE A 536 4.72 -8.70 -14.91
CA PHE A 536 4.26 -9.13 -13.58
C PHE A 536 5.30 -8.86 -12.47
N GLY A 537 6.11 -7.82 -12.66
CA GLY A 537 7.17 -7.42 -11.75
C GLY A 537 8.51 -8.08 -12.01
N ASP A 538 8.58 -8.95 -13.02
CA ASP A 538 9.82 -9.44 -13.61
C ASP A 538 9.85 -9.12 -15.11
N SER A 539 10.70 -8.16 -15.51
CA SER A 539 10.83 -7.73 -16.90
C SER A 539 11.29 -8.85 -17.85
N ASP A 540 11.91 -9.91 -17.34
CA ASP A 540 12.33 -11.05 -18.16
C ASP A 540 11.15 -11.91 -18.61
N ASN A 541 9.95 -11.72 -18.03
CA ASN A 541 8.68 -12.20 -18.58
C ASN A 541 8.29 -11.37 -19.82
N ALA A 542 9.01 -11.54 -20.92
CA ALA A 542 8.89 -10.67 -22.10
C ALA A 542 7.56 -10.82 -22.87
N LYS A 543 6.92 -11.99 -22.78
CA LYS A 543 5.73 -12.33 -23.58
C LYS A 543 4.98 -13.56 -23.06
N THR A 544 3.84 -13.83 -23.68
CA THR A 544 3.10 -15.10 -23.60
C THR A 544 3.05 -15.73 -25.00
N LEU A 545 2.97 -17.06 -25.11
CA LEU A 545 2.86 -17.73 -26.40
C LEU A 545 1.40 -17.80 -26.84
N TRP A 546 0.92 -16.74 -27.48
CA TRP A 546 -0.46 -16.59 -27.98
C TRP A 546 -1.58 -16.92 -26.97
N SER A 547 -2.80 -17.13 -27.47
CA SER A 547 -3.97 -17.46 -26.62
C SER A 547 -3.91 -18.88 -26.04
N ILE A 548 -3.09 -19.75 -26.64
CA ILE A 548 -2.83 -21.12 -26.19
C ILE A 548 -2.14 -21.15 -24.81
N ALA A 549 -1.38 -20.12 -24.43
CA ALA A 549 -0.74 -19.99 -23.12
C ALA A 549 -1.63 -19.29 -22.07
N THR A 550 -2.95 -19.20 -22.32
CA THR A 550 -3.91 -18.64 -21.35
C THR A 550 -5.08 -19.58 -21.12
N ALA A 551 -5.55 -19.70 -19.87
CA ALA A 551 -6.68 -20.57 -19.54
C ALA A 551 -7.50 -20.04 -18.35
N VAL A 552 -8.78 -20.38 -18.31
CA VAL A 552 -9.62 -20.12 -17.13
C VAL A 552 -9.76 -21.41 -16.32
N PHE A 553 -9.31 -21.38 -15.07
CA PHE A 553 -9.36 -22.50 -14.14
C PHE A 553 -9.73 -22.00 -12.75
N ASN A 554 -10.49 -22.77 -11.96
CA ASN A 554 -10.87 -22.39 -10.58
C ASN A 554 -11.37 -20.93 -10.36
N HIS A 555 -12.05 -20.34 -11.35
CA HIS A 555 -12.53 -18.96 -11.32
C HIS A 555 -11.44 -17.88 -11.35
N GLU A 556 -10.29 -18.18 -11.93
CA GLU A 556 -9.22 -17.23 -12.19
C GLU A 556 -8.75 -17.40 -13.64
N LEU A 557 -8.21 -16.32 -14.22
CA LEU A 557 -7.50 -16.33 -15.49
C LEU A 557 -6.02 -16.64 -15.25
N TYR A 558 -5.49 -17.61 -15.98
CA TYR A 558 -4.11 -18.05 -15.90
C TYR A 558 -3.36 -17.63 -17.16
N ILE A 559 -2.13 -17.15 -16.99
CA ILE A 559 -1.23 -16.72 -18.07
C ILE A 559 0.13 -17.41 -17.86
N GLY A 560 0.60 -18.09 -18.91
CA GLY A 560 1.97 -18.60 -19.01
C GLY A 560 2.89 -17.57 -19.65
N THR A 561 4.08 -17.37 -19.09
CA THR A 561 5.08 -16.43 -19.61
C THR A 561 6.30 -17.13 -20.20
N ALA A 562 7.00 -16.43 -21.08
CA ALA A 562 8.35 -16.79 -21.52
C ALA A 562 9.37 -15.97 -20.72
N ASN A 563 10.26 -16.67 -20.01
CA ASN A 563 11.37 -16.09 -19.26
C ASN A 563 12.61 -16.97 -19.46
N ARG A 564 13.60 -16.43 -20.17
CA ARG A 564 14.84 -17.14 -20.52
C ARG A 564 15.94 -16.99 -19.47
N ALA A 565 15.75 -16.10 -18.49
CA ALA A 565 16.73 -15.85 -17.45
C ALA A 565 16.69 -16.94 -16.38
N ASP A 566 15.49 -17.27 -15.89
CA ASP A 566 15.32 -18.24 -14.80
C ASP A 566 14.14 -19.21 -14.97
N GLY A 567 13.45 -19.16 -16.12
CA GLY A 567 12.43 -20.13 -16.53
C GLY A 567 11.03 -19.53 -16.58
N GLY A 568 10.23 -19.94 -17.57
CA GLY A 568 8.87 -19.46 -17.76
C GLY A 568 7.97 -19.65 -16.54
N GLU A 569 7.03 -18.75 -16.35
CA GLU A 569 6.23 -18.66 -15.14
C GLU A 569 4.74 -18.88 -15.42
N VAL A 570 3.98 -19.16 -14.36
CA VAL A 570 2.51 -19.23 -14.41
C VAL A 570 1.92 -18.24 -13.43
N TRP A 571 1.08 -17.35 -13.94
CA TRP A 571 0.41 -16.29 -13.19
C TRP A 571 -1.09 -16.52 -13.19
N ALA A 572 -1.74 -16.41 -12.04
CA ALA A 572 -3.19 -16.49 -11.90
C ALA A 572 -3.77 -15.14 -11.46
N SER A 573 -4.92 -14.76 -12.02
CA SER A 573 -5.60 -13.53 -11.65
C SER A 573 -6.27 -13.69 -10.29
N SER A 574 -5.97 -12.85 -9.32
CA SER A 574 -6.70 -12.76 -8.03
C SER A 574 -7.99 -11.94 -8.12
N ASP A 575 -8.39 -11.53 -9.33
CA ASP A 575 -9.68 -10.90 -9.65
C ASP A 575 -10.84 -11.90 -9.50
N TYR A 576 -11.12 -12.42 -8.29
CA TYR A 576 -12.47 -12.83 -7.85
C TYR A 576 -12.49 -13.19 -6.35
N ARG A 577 -12.85 -12.23 -5.49
CA ARG A 577 -13.57 -12.54 -4.25
C ARG A 577 -15.06 -12.57 -4.58
N ILE A 578 -15.68 -13.75 -4.55
CA ILE A 578 -17.14 -13.85 -4.56
C ILE A 578 -17.64 -13.22 -3.26
N PHE A 579 -18.17 -11.99 -3.34
CA PHE A 579 -19.17 -11.56 -2.36
C PHE A 579 -20.41 -12.40 -2.62
N LEU A 580 -20.49 -13.56 -1.96
CA LEU A 580 -21.80 -14.14 -1.75
C LEU A 580 -22.56 -13.06 -0.98
N PRO A 581 -23.73 -12.59 -1.43
CA PRO A 581 -24.66 -12.03 -0.46
C PRO A 581 -24.90 -13.17 0.51
N LEU A 582 -24.22 -13.12 1.65
CA LEU A 582 -24.65 -13.89 2.78
C LEU A 582 -25.99 -13.27 3.09
N ALA A 583 -27.06 -13.86 2.54
CA ALA A 583 -28.39 -13.75 3.08
C ALA A 583 -28.35 -14.45 4.44
N ALA A 584 -27.59 -13.87 5.38
CA ALA A 584 -27.80 -14.08 6.79
C ALA A 584 -29.19 -13.54 7.05
N ASN A 585 -30.11 -14.47 7.26
CA ASN A 585 -31.42 -14.17 7.79
C ASN A 585 -31.31 -13.12 8.92
N ASN A 586 -31.85 -11.93 8.68
CA ASN A 586 -32.29 -10.97 9.70
C ASN A 586 -31.32 -10.66 10.85
N TYR A 587 -30.07 -10.31 10.56
CA TYR A 587 -29.32 -9.42 11.45
C TYR A 587 -29.19 -8.07 10.74
N ALA A 588 -30.02 -7.11 11.13
CA ALA A 588 -29.81 -5.73 10.75
C ALA A 588 -28.44 -5.31 11.32
N VAL A 589 -27.50 -4.94 10.46
CA VAL A 589 -26.28 -4.26 10.91
C VAL A 589 -26.76 -2.97 11.60
N PRO A 590 -26.37 -2.74 12.86
CA PRO A 590 -26.79 -1.51 13.55
C PRO A 590 -26.26 -0.30 12.77
N PRO A 591 -27.06 0.77 12.61
CA PRO A 591 -26.60 1.94 11.89
C PRO A 591 -25.38 2.54 12.57
N VAL A 592 -24.51 3.13 11.77
CA VAL A 592 -23.31 3.85 12.21
C VAL A 592 -23.71 5.06 13.04
N ARG A 593 -23.10 5.18 14.23
CA ARG A 593 -23.31 6.25 15.20
C ARG A 593 -21.96 6.62 15.77
N GLY A 594 -21.43 7.75 15.33
CA GLY A 594 -20.13 8.20 15.79
C GLY A 594 -19.95 9.70 15.76
N VAL A 595 -18.80 10.12 16.28
CA VAL A 595 -18.27 11.48 16.19
C VAL A 595 -16.79 11.38 15.84
N THR A 596 -16.26 12.37 15.12
CA THR A 596 -14.82 12.47 14.87
C THR A 596 -14.15 13.12 16.08
N LEU A 597 -13.22 12.41 16.71
CA LEU A 597 -12.47 12.88 17.87
C LEU A 597 -11.11 13.44 17.43
N GLY A 598 -10.76 14.62 17.94
CA GLY A 598 -9.40 15.17 17.82
C GLY A 598 -9.03 15.64 16.41
N ALA A 599 -9.93 16.32 15.71
CA ALA A 599 -9.59 16.93 14.42
C ALA A 599 -8.52 18.03 14.55
N HIS A 600 -8.37 18.62 15.75
CA HIS A 600 -7.28 19.52 16.09
C HIS A 600 -6.29 18.80 17.01
N TYR A 601 -5.32 18.13 16.40
CA TYR A 601 -4.40 17.30 17.17
C TYR A 601 -3.38 18.13 17.96
N GLU A 602 -3.44 17.98 19.29
CA GLU A 602 -2.43 18.46 20.23
C GLU A 602 -1.94 17.29 21.11
N PRO A 603 -0.64 16.93 21.05
CA PRO A 603 -0.11 15.76 21.77
C PRO A 603 -0.40 15.77 23.28
N ASP A 604 -0.26 16.92 23.93
CA ASP A 604 -0.47 17.06 25.38
C ASP A 604 -1.94 16.81 25.78
N ASN A 605 -2.89 17.27 24.96
CA ASN A 605 -4.32 17.04 25.21
C ASN A 605 -4.70 15.59 24.91
N PHE A 606 -4.13 15.02 23.85
CA PHE A 606 -4.34 13.63 23.48
C PHE A 606 -3.88 12.67 24.58
N GLU A 607 -2.64 12.86 25.06
CA GLU A 607 -2.06 12.09 26.17
C GLU A 607 -2.94 12.14 27.43
N ARG A 608 -3.53 13.31 27.69
CA ARG A 608 -4.25 13.58 28.95
C ARG A 608 -5.72 13.19 28.93
N TYR A 609 -6.42 13.33 27.81
CA TYR A 609 -7.89 13.30 27.78
C TYR A 609 -8.49 12.21 26.88
N LEU A 610 -7.70 11.56 26.01
CA LEU A 610 -8.19 10.57 25.04
C LEU A 610 -9.14 9.53 25.65
N GLU A 611 -8.69 8.81 26.68
CA GLU A 611 -9.46 7.72 27.31
C GLU A 611 -10.77 8.23 27.94
N GLN A 612 -10.72 9.41 28.56
CA GLN A 612 -11.89 10.02 29.20
C GLN A 612 -12.94 10.42 28.15
N GLU A 613 -12.51 11.09 27.08
CA GLU A 613 -13.43 11.57 26.04
C GLU A 613 -14.00 10.41 25.22
N LEU A 614 -13.20 9.40 24.87
CA LEU A 614 -13.69 8.16 24.24
C LEU A 614 -14.74 7.46 25.11
N SER A 615 -14.54 7.40 26.42
CA SER A 615 -15.52 6.80 27.33
C SER A 615 -16.83 7.59 27.37
N LYS A 616 -16.81 8.91 27.25
CA LYS A 616 -18.04 9.73 27.16
C LYS A 616 -18.77 9.47 25.85
N ILE A 617 -18.05 9.44 24.74
CA ILE A 617 -18.60 9.15 23.41
C ILE A 617 -19.28 7.77 23.40
N ALA A 618 -18.59 6.73 23.90
CA ALA A 618 -19.17 5.40 24.06
C ALA A 618 -20.42 5.42 24.96
N GLY A 619 -20.41 6.22 26.04
CA GLY A 619 -21.54 6.39 26.96
C GLY A 619 -22.81 6.94 26.30
N LEU A 620 -22.67 7.78 25.26
CA LEU A 620 -23.79 8.29 24.46
C LEU A 620 -24.47 7.21 23.60
N GLY A 621 -23.92 5.99 23.53
CA GLY A 621 -24.43 4.90 22.70
C GLY A 621 -23.82 4.85 21.30
N ALA A 622 -22.68 5.54 21.09
CA ALA A 622 -21.89 5.43 19.87
C ALA A 622 -21.39 3.99 19.68
N ASN A 623 -21.29 3.56 18.42
CA ASN A 623 -20.70 2.28 18.03
C ASN A 623 -19.48 2.46 17.09
N HIS A 624 -19.22 3.69 16.66
CA HIS A 624 -18.07 4.09 15.86
C HIS A 624 -17.44 5.36 16.45
N VAL A 625 -16.16 5.58 16.20
CA VAL A 625 -15.47 6.84 16.43
C VAL A 625 -14.56 7.16 15.25
N GLY A 626 -14.59 8.41 14.79
CA GLY A 626 -13.74 8.90 13.72
C GLY A 626 -12.41 9.45 14.24
N LEU A 627 -11.33 9.29 13.49
CA LEU A 627 -10.07 9.99 13.69
C LEU A 627 -9.66 10.70 12.38
N ALA A 628 -9.49 12.02 12.43
CA ALA A 628 -8.96 12.78 11.29
C ALA A 628 -7.43 12.80 11.35
N TYR A 629 -6.78 12.01 10.50
CA TYR A 629 -5.31 11.95 10.42
C TYR A 629 -4.82 12.83 9.27
N VAL A 630 -4.05 13.87 9.61
CA VAL A 630 -3.78 14.98 8.69
C VAL A 630 -2.33 15.00 8.18
N TRP A 631 -2.17 15.08 6.87
CA TRP A 631 -0.92 15.45 6.18
C TRP A 631 -1.06 16.80 5.48
N TYR A 632 0.06 17.35 5.03
CA TYR A 632 0.16 18.71 4.51
C TYR A 632 0.76 18.78 3.12
N MET A 633 0.41 19.85 2.42
CA MET A 633 1.12 20.36 1.26
C MET A 633 1.63 21.77 1.56
N THR A 634 2.76 22.14 0.97
CA THR A 634 3.30 23.50 1.10
C THR A 634 2.39 24.56 0.47
N ASP A 635 1.73 24.24 -0.64
CA ASP A 635 0.64 25.03 -1.23
C ASP A 635 -0.19 24.14 -2.18
N ARG A 636 -1.23 24.69 -2.85
CA ARG A 636 -2.09 23.90 -3.77
C ARG A 636 -1.39 23.37 -5.02
N TYR A 637 -0.23 23.91 -5.38
CA TYR A 637 0.54 23.60 -6.58
C TYR A 637 1.73 22.67 -6.29
N ALA A 638 2.05 22.44 -5.01
CA ALA A 638 3.10 21.52 -4.61
C ALA A 638 2.84 20.11 -5.16
N SER A 639 3.93 19.41 -5.47
CA SER A 639 3.88 18.04 -6.02
C SER A 639 4.16 16.96 -4.98
N GLU A 640 4.28 17.34 -3.70
CA GLU A 640 4.60 16.44 -2.61
C GLU A 640 3.65 16.67 -1.44
N VAL A 641 3.30 15.59 -0.74
CA VAL A 641 2.58 15.62 0.52
C VAL A 641 3.50 15.13 1.63
N HIS A 642 3.36 15.68 2.82
CA HIS A 642 4.26 15.34 3.92
C HIS A 642 3.58 15.54 5.28
N PRO A 643 4.04 14.89 6.35
CA PRO A 643 3.60 15.22 7.71
C PRO A 643 3.95 16.67 8.05
N ALA A 644 3.30 17.24 9.06
CA ALA A 644 3.60 18.59 9.54
C ALA A 644 5.08 18.70 9.96
N PRO A 645 5.88 19.59 9.34
CA PRO A 645 7.24 19.86 9.81
C PRO A 645 7.22 20.42 11.24
N SER A 646 8.19 20.02 12.06
CA SER A 646 8.30 20.45 13.47
C SER A 646 8.47 21.96 13.68
N THR A 647 8.81 22.69 12.62
CA THR A 647 8.97 24.16 12.60
C THR A 647 7.69 24.91 12.23
N TRP A 648 6.69 24.21 11.69
CA TRP A 648 5.41 24.82 11.35
C TRP A 648 4.58 24.96 12.60
N THR A 649 3.92 26.10 12.75
CA THR A 649 2.83 26.27 13.73
C THR A 649 1.55 26.11 12.92
N PRO A 650 0.96 24.91 12.87
CA PRO A 650 -0.19 24.68 12.00
C PRO A 650 -1.39 25.47 12.52
N GLY A 651 -2.26 25.89 11.62
CA GLY A 651 -3.51 26.58 11.96
C GLY A 651 -4.58 25.60 12.43
N GLN A 652 -5.68 25.53 11.67
CA GLN A 652 -6.96 24.92 12.05
C GLN A 652 -6.99 23.38 12.23
N PHE A 653 -5.88 22.65 12.13
CA PHE A 653 -5.91 21.17 12.20
C PHE A 653 -4.81 20.55 13.08
N GLY A 654 -4.08 21.36 13.87
CA GLY A 654 -2.99 20.86 14.72
C GLY A 654 -1.80 20.32 13.92
N ILE A 655 -0.92 19.53 14.55
CA ILE A 655 0.21 18.83 13.87
C ILE A 655 -0.23 17.43 13.40
N THR A 656 0.58 16.75 12.58
CA THR A 656 0.31 15.34 12.23
C THR A 656 0.43 14.45 13.49
N HIS A 657 -0.53 13.53 13.67
CA HIS A 657 -0.49 12.57 14.77
C HIS A 657 0.77 11.71 14.71
N SER A 658 1.35 11.40 15.87
CA SER A 658 2.38 10.36 15.91
C SER A 658 1.74 8.99 15.67
N ILE A 659 2.50 8.07 15.07
CA ILE A 659 2.01 6.70 14.82
C ILE A 659 1.63 6.03 16.14
N THR A 660 2.40 6.24 17.20
CA THR A 660 2.11 5.72 18.55
C THR A 660 0.75 6.19 19.07
N ASP A 661 0.38 7.45 18.81
CA ASP A 661 -0.90 8.01 19.25
C ASP A 661 -2.08 7.44 18.46
N VAL A 662 -1.90 7.18 17.17
CA VAL A 662 -2.91 6.48 16.35
C VAL A 662 -3.12 5.05 16.88
N GLN A 663 -2.05 4.32 17.17
CA GLN A 663 -2.13 2.97 17.76
C GLN A 663 -2.86 2.99 19.11
N ARG A 664 -2.55 3.96 19.97
CA ARG A 664 -3.22 4.14 21.26
C ARG A 664 -4.71 4.43 21.09
N PHE A 665 -5.08 5.32 20.16
CA PHE A 665 -6.47 5.62 19.84
C PHE A 665 -7.25 4.38 19.43
N VAL A 666 -6.74 3.61 18.47
CA VAL A 666 -7.43 2.43 17.96
C VAL A 666 -7.61 1.40 19.07
N SER A 667 -6.54 1.13 19.83
CA SER A 667 -6.59 0.20 20.96
C SER A 667 -7.63 0.61 22.01
N GLU A 668 -7.69 1.89 22.40
CA GLU A 668 -8.65 2.37 23.39
C GLU A 668 -10.09 2.39 22.88
N ALA A 669 -10.30 2.73 21.61
CA ALA A 669 -11.62 2.66 20.97
C ALA A 669 -12.15 1.22 20.95
N HIS A 670 -11.34 0.26 20.49
CA HIS A 670 -11.69 -1.16 20.46
C HIS A 670 -11.92 -1.71 21.88
N ARG A 671 -11.15 -1.27 22.88
CA ARG A 671 -11.37 -1.66 24.29
C ARG A 671 -12.74 -1.23 24.81
N LEU A 672 -13.26 -0.12 24.32
CA LEU A 672 -14.60 0.38 24.64
C LEU A 672 -15.71 -0.22 23.75
N GLY A 673 -15.35 -1.09 22.80
CA GLY A 673 -16.28 -1.72 21.86
C GLY A 673 -16.73 -0.82 20.71
N LEU A 674 -16.02 0.31 20.50
CA LEU A 674 -16.21 1.18 19.34
C LEU A 674 -15.42 0.62 18.15
N LYS A 675 -15.98 0.76 16.95
CA LYS A 675 -15.25 0.61 15.69
C LYS A 675 -14.58 1.93 15.32
N VAL A 676 -13.53 1.87 14.51
CA VAL A 676 -12.74 3.03 14.10
C VAL A 676 -12.99 3.36 12.63
N ASP A 677 -13.21 4.66 12.40
CA ASP A 677 -13.20 5.29 11.10
C ASP A 677 -11.98 6.20 10.99
N LEU A 678 -10.94 5.72 10.31
CA LEU A 678 -9.74 6.51 10.08
C LEU A 678 -9.93 7.34 8.80
N SER A 679 -9.91 8.66 8.94
CA SER A 679 -10.05 9.59 7.81
C SER A 679 -8.71 10.25 7.49
N LEU A 680 -8.14 9.92 6.33
CA LEU A 680 -6.89 10.49 5.85
C LEU A 680 -7.16 11.83 5.16
N GLN A 681 -6.80 12.92 5.82
CA GLN A 681 -7.04 14.30 5.37
C GLN A 681 -5.76 14.97 4.86
N LEU A 682 -5.92 15.84 3.86
CA LEU A 682 -4.83 16.63 3.29
C LEU A 682 -5.11 18.12 3.41
N VAL A 683 -4.16 18.88 3.92
CA VAL A 683 -4.32 20.33 4.17
C VAL A 683 -3.22 21.13 3.46
N CYS A 684 -3.59 22.19 2.75
CA CYS A 684 -2.62 23.17 2.27
C CYS A 684 -2.14 24.11 3.39
N HIS A 685 -0.83 24.27 3.58
CA HIS A 685 -0.28 25.24 4.50
C HIS A 685 -0.17 26.65 3.88
N PHE A 686 -0.89 27.66 4.39
CA PHE A 686 -0.60 29.07 4.12
C PHE A 686 -0.93 29.92 5.36
N GLY A 687 -0.11 30.94 5.63
CA GLY A 687 -0.34 31.93 6.68
C GLY A 687 -1.79 32.41 6.71
N LEU A 688 -2.50 32.00 7.76
CA LEU A 688 -3.86 32.38 8.19
C LEU A 688 -5.02 32.19 7.18
N SER A 689 -4.84 31.52 6.03
CA SER A 689 -5.97 31.26 5.11
C SER A 689 -5.78 30.04 4.19
N GLY A 690 -5.22 28.93 4.71
CA GLY A 690 -4.93 27.70 3.96
C GLY A 690 -5.95 27.36 2.84
N CYS A 691 -5.45 26.85 1.70
CA CYS A 691 -6.35 26.42 0.63
C CYS A 691 -7.12 25.16 1.00
N TRP A 692 -8.39 25.13 0.57
CA TRP A 692 -9.21 23.94 0.68
C TRP A 692 -8.67 22.81 -0.22
N ALA A 693 -8.66 21.58 0.30
CA ALA A 693 -8.10 20.40 -0.35
C ALA A 693 -8.73 20.12 -1.73
N GLY A 694 -10.04 20.39 -1.89
CA GLY A 694 -10.73 20.24 -3.17
C GLY A 694 -10.25 21.18 -4.28
N SER A 695 -9.39 22.15 -3.93
CA SER A 695 -8.76 23.08 -4.88
C SER A 695 -7.32 22.73 -5.25
N ILE A 696 -6.76 21.62 -4.76
CA ILE A 696 -5.39 21.17 -5.08
C ILE A 696 -5.22 20.99 -6.60
N GLN A 697 -4.13 21.52 -7.16
CA GLN A 697 -3.78 21.50 -8.57
C GLN A 697 -2.25 21.45 -8.72
N PRO A 698 -1.62 20.30 -8.47
CA PRO A 698 -0.15 20.15 -8.53
C PRO A 698 0.41 20.59 -9.88
N GLU A 699 1.57 21.24 -9.88
CA GLU A 699 2.29 21.59 -11.11
C GLU A 699 2.85 20.34 -11.80
N ASP A 700 3.37 19.39 -11.02
CA ASP A 700 3.72 18.05 -11.49
C ASP A 700 2.71 17.04 -10.95
N GLN A 701 1.80 16.66 -11.84
CA GLN A 701 0.70 15.75 -11.52
C GLN A 701 1.18 14.34 -11.18
N ALA A 702 2.21 13.84 -11.87
CA ALA A 702 2.69 12.47 -11.70
C ALA A 702 3.47 12.33 -10.39
N ALA A 703 4.33 13.30 -10.06
CA ALA A 703 5.02 13.32 -8.78
C ALA A 703 4.04 13.41 -7.60
N TRP A 704 2.98 14.21 -7.73
CA TRP A 704 1.94 14.29 -6.70
C TRP A 704 1.15 13.00 -6.54
N ASP A 705 0.81 12.32 -7.63
CA ASP A 705 0.12 11.03 -7.57
C ASP A 705 0.96 10.01 -6.79
N VAL A 706 2.26 9.95 -7.10
CA VAL A 706 3.21 9.06 -6.41
C VAL A 706 3.26 9.41 -4.93
N SER A 707 3.47 10.68 -4.58
CA SER A 707 3.61 11.09 -3.19
C SER A 707 2.32 10.86 -2.39
N TYR A 708 1.17 11.21 -2.95
CA TYR A 708 -0.11 10.98 -2.28
C TYR A 708 -0.40 9.49 -2.08
N ILE A 709 -0.20 8.65 -3.11
CA ILE A 709 -0.50 7.22 -3.03
C ILE A 709 0.50 6.51 -2.13
N TYR A 710 1.79 6.63 -2.41
CA TYR A 710 2.81 5.74 -1.86
C TYR A 710 3.51 6.29 -0.61
N ASP A 711 3.63 7.61 -0.45
CA ASP A 711 4.22 8.18 0.78
C ASP A 711 3.17 8.29 1.89
N TYR A 712 1.92 8.59 1.51
CA TYR A 712 0.85 8.88 2.47
C TYR A 712 -0.18 7.77 2.61
N ILE A 713 -0.97 7.48 1.57
CA ILE A 713 -2.18 6.67 1.74
C ILE A 713 -1.89 5.18 1.94
N VAL A 714 -1.02 4.56 1.14
CA VAL A 714 -0.72 3.13 1.23
C VAL A 714 -0.07 2.75 2.57
N PRO A 715 0.95 3.48 3.09
CA PRO A 715 1.51 3.18 4.40
C PRO A 715 0.49 3.29 5.55
N MET A 716 -0.44 4.26 5.45
CA MET A 716 -1.50 4.41 6.44
C MET A 716 -2.57 3.33 6.33
N ALA A 717 -2.85 2.84 5.12
CA ALA A 717 -3.75 1.71 4.90
C ALA A 717 -3.19 0.40 5.46
N ASP A 718 -1.89 0.15 5.29
CA ASP A 718 -1.19 -1.00 5.86
C ASP A 718 -1.22 -0.96 7.40
N MET A 719 -0.89 0.19 7.99
CA MET A 719 -1.04 0.39 9.44
C MET A 719 -2.49 0.19 9.89
N ALA A 720 -3.48 0.71 9.14
CA ALA A 720 -4.89 0.54 9.46
C ALA A 720 -5.30 -0.94 9.46
N GLN A 721 -4.75 -1.74 8.54
CA GLN A 721 -4.94 -3.19 8.48
C GLN A 721 -4.35 -3.89 9.71
N GLU A 722 -3.12 -3.55 10.09
CA GLU A 722 -2.46 -4.13 11.27
C GLU A 722 -3.23 -3.84 12.57
N LEU A 723 -3.75 -2.62 12.68
CA LEU A 723 -4.52 -2.18 13.86
C LEU A 723 -5.97 -2.63 13.86
N GLY A 724 -6.45 -3.23 12.76
CA GLY A 724 -7.84 -3.69 12.65
C GLY A 724 -8.85 -2.54 12.56
N VAL A 725 -8.48 -1.41 11.94
CA VAL A 725 -9.39 -0.30 11.65
C VAL A 725 -10.50 -0.77 10.71
N GLU A 726 -11.75 -0.49 11.04
CA GLU A 726 -12.90 -1.01 10.32
C GLU A 726 -13.23 -0.25 9.04
N ARG A 727 -13.04 1.08 9.02
CA ARG A 727 -13.31 1.90 7.82
C ARG A 727 -12.20 2.94 7.60
N LEU A 728 -11.78 3.09 6.34
CA LEU A 728 -10.71 3.99 5.93
C LEU A 728 -11.21 4.95 4.84
N THR A 729 -11.17 6.26 5.13
CA THR A 729 -11.43 7.30 4.12
C THR A 729 -10.12 7.71 3.46
N ILE A 730 -9.98 7.40 2.17
CA ILE A 730 -8.70 7.48 1.43
C ILE A 730 -8.57 8.74 0.57
N ALA A 731 -9.66 9.48 0.38
CA ALA A 731 -9.67 10.74 -0.33
C ALA A 731 -10.78 11.62 0.25
N ASN A 732 -10.41 12.56 1.11
CA ASN A 732 -11.34 13.45 1.80
C ASN A 732 -11.44 14.80 1.08
N GLU A 733 -12.58 15.07 0.45
CA GLU A 733 -12.91 16.34 -0.22
C GLU A 733 -11.94 16.79 -1.32
N LEU A 734 -11.21 15.86 -1.93
CA LEU A 734 -10.25 16.15 -3.00
C LEU A 734 -10.94 16.35 -4.35
N GLU A 735 -11.91 17.26 -4.46
CA GLU A 735 -12.77 17.42 -5.65
C GLU A 735 -12.02 17.53 -6.99
N SER A 736 -10.88 18.22 -7.02
CA SER A 736 -10.04 18.31 -8.22
C SER A 736 -9.43 16.96 -8.62
N MET A 737 -9.00 16.16 -7.65
CA MET A 737 -8.36 14.86 -7.88
C MET A 737 -9.38 13.74 -8.06
N GLN A 738 -10.50 13.76 -7.35
CA GLN A 738 -11.57 12.77 -7.46
C GLN A 738 -12.25 12.74 -8.85
N ARG A 739 -12.03 13.76 -9.69
CA ARG A 739 -12.43 13.79 -11.10
C ARG A 739 -11.52 12.97 -12.02
N ARG A 740 -10.32 12.63 -11.58
CA ARG A 740 -9.31 11.90 -12.35
C ARG A 740 -9.54 10.41 -12.15
N GLU A 741 -10.29 9.81 -13.08
CA GLU A 741 -10.71 8.40 -13.01
C GLU A 741 -9.52 7.46 -12.83
N ASP A 742 -8.48 7.58 -13.67
CA ASP A 742 -7.31 6.71 -13.64
C ASP A 742 -6.57 6.79 -12.30
N PHE A 743 -6.34 7.99 -11.79
CA PHE A 743 -5.70 8.22 -10.48
C PHE A 743 -6.52 7.60 -9.35
N MET A 744 -7.83 7.84 -9.31
CA MET A 744 -8.68 7.32 -8.24
C MET A 744 -8.77 5.79 -8.27
N LEU A 745 -8.85 5.19 -9.45
CA LEU A 745 -8.86 3.73 -9.59
C LEU A 745 -7.50 3.12 -9.22
N GLU A 746 -6.39 3.79 -9.52
CA GLU A 746 -5.06 3.40 -9.04
C GLU A 746 -5.00 3.47 -7.51
N LEU A 747 -5.34 4.62 -6.92
CA LEU A 747 -5.35 4.81 -5.47
C LEU A 747 -6.18 3.73 -4.74
N ILE A 748 -7.42 3.47 -5.19
CA ILE A 748 -8.29 2.44 -4.60
C ILE A 748 -7.64 1.06 -4.75
N SER A 749 -7.08 0.76 -5.92
CA SER A 749 -6.39 -0.50 -6.19
C SER A 749 -5.20 -0.70 -5.26
N GLN A 750 -4.36 0.33 -5.06
CA GLN A 750 -3.19 0.27 -4.18
C GLN A 750 -3.57 0.10 -2.70
N VAL A 751 -4.61 0.79 -2.23
CA VAL A 751 -5.11 0.60 -0.85
C VAL A 751 -5.64 -0.82 -0.65
N ARG A 752 -6.36 -1.37 -1.63
CA ARG A 752 -6.92 -2.72 -1.56
C ARG A 752 -5.88 -3.83 -1.48
N GLN A 753 -4.63 -3.56 -1.83
CA GLN A 753 -3.54 -4.52 -1.70
C GLN A 753 -3.20 -4.80 -0.23
N VAL A 754 -3.32 -3.77 0.60
CA VAL A 754 -2.85 -3.76 2.00
C VAL A 754 -3.99 -3.68 3.01
N TYR A 755 -5.22 -3.31 2.60
CA TYR A 755 -6.35 -3.08 3.50
C TYR A 755 -7.64 -3.79 3.08
N ASP A 756 -8.11 -4.70 3.94
CA ASP A 756 -9.32 -5.51 3.77
C ASP A 756 -10.61 -4.87 4.34
N GLY A 757 -10.50 -3.79 5.13
CA GLY A 757 -11.64 -3.09 5.73
C GLY A 757 -12.40 -2.20 4.75
N ASP A 758 -13.42 -1.46 5.21
CA ASP A 758 -14.26 -0.70 4.28
C ASP A 758 -13.53 0.53 3.72
N ILE A 759 -13.46 0.70 2.40
CA ILE A 759 -12.92 1.93 1.78
C ILE A 759 -14.03 2.95 1.54
N ILE A 760 -13.75 4.18 1.93
CA ILE A 760 -14.60 5.34 1.76
C ILE A 760 -13.86 6.40 0.92
N ILE A 761 -14.59 7.06 0.02
CA ILE A 761 -14.19 8.35 -0.54
C ILE A 761 -15.13 9.44 -0.01
N GLY A 762 -14.58 10.47 0.61
CA GLY A 762 -15.33 11.57 1.21
C GLY A 762 -15.62 12.65 0.17
N LEU A 763 -16.89 12.85 -0.16
CA LEU A 763 -17.36 13.81 -1.15
C LEU A 763 -17.91 15.06 -0.48
N SER A 764 -17.44 16.21 -0.93
CA SER A 764 -17.86 17.52 -0.44
C SER A 764 -19.32 17.80 -0.79
N MET A 765 -20.13 18.14 0.22
CA MET A 765 -21.55 18.47 0.03
C MET A 765 -22.00 19.72 0.79
N TRP A 766 -21.28 20.81 0.58
CA TRP A 766 -21.68 22.16 1.00
C TRP A 766 -21.97 23.07 -0.20
N GLY A 767 -22.86 24.04 -0.01
CA GLY A 767 -23.23 25.05 -1.02
C GLY A 767 -24.61 24.80 -1.65
N GLY A 768 -25.56 25.67 -1.32
CA GLY A 768 -26.92 25.69 -1.91
C GLY A 768 -27.03 26.56 -3.16
N ASP A 769 -28.12 26.40 -3.92
CA ASP A 769 -28.49 27.13 -5.15
C ASP A 769 -28.72 28.64 -4.93
N GLU A 770 -28.54 29.13 -3.71
CA GLU A 770 -28.84 30.51 -3.29
C GLU A 770 -27.71 31.52 -3.60
N PHE A 771 -26.56 31.08 -4.13
CA PHE A 771 -25.39 31.97 -4.36
C PHE A 771 -25.11 32.39 -5.81
N GLY A 772 -26.00 32.13 -6.77
CA GLY A 772 -26.07 32.91 -8.01
C GLY A 772 -24.78 33.00 -8.87
N GLY A 773 -24.00 31.93 -8.98
CA GLY A 773 -22.85 31.81 -9.88
C GLY A 773 -22.65 30.36 -10.33
N ASP A 774 -22.16 30.14 -11.54
CA ASP A 774 -22.01 28.85 -12.25
C ASP A 774 -21.06 27.80 -11.61
N ALA A 775 -20.82 27.85 -10.29
CA ALA A 775 -20.00 26.88 -9.56
C ALA A 775 -20.51 26.75 -8.12
N GLY A 776 -21.06 25.60 -7.73
CA GLY A 776 -21.39 25.38 -6.31
C GLY A 776 -22.41 24.30 -5.95
N PHE A 777 -22.58 23.25 -6.75
CA PHE A 777 -23.38 22.06 -6.39
C PHE A 777 -22.88 20.79 -7.11
N GLY A 778 -21.56 20.69 -7.30
CA GLY A 778 -20.97 19.79 -8.30
C GLY A 778 -20.16 18.61 -7.74
N GLY A 779 -19.50 18.74 -6.59
CA GLY A 779 -18.51 17.76 -6.11
C GLY A 779 -19.01 16.31 -6.17
N TYR A 780 -20.11 16.03 -5.49
CA TYR A 780 -20.74 14.70 -5.46
C TYR A 780 -21.25 14.18 -6.82
N ARG A 781 -21.44 15.06 -7.82
CA ARG A 781 -21.88 14.70 -9.17
C ARG A 781 -20.74 14.57 -10.18
N ASN A 782 -19.55 15.05 -9.81
CA ASN A 782 -18.41 15.19 -10.70
C ASN A 782 -17.44 14.01 -10.61
N VAL A 783 -17.72 13.00 -9.79
CA VAL A 783 -16.91 11.79 -9.66
C VAL A 783 -17.38 10.73 -10.67
N PRO A 784 -16.49 10.08 -11.43
CA PRO A 784 -16.85 9.01 -12.35
C PRO A 784 -17.61 7.87 -11.65
N ALA A 785 -18.63 7.34 -12.31
CA ALA A 785 -19.45 6.26 -11.75
C ALA A 785 -18.66 4.96 -11.51
N SER A 786 -17.58 4.73 -12.26
CA SER A 786 -16.61 3.66 -12.04
C SER A 786 -15.92 3.76 -10.68
N VAL A 787 -15.42 4.95 -10.33
CA VAL A 787 -14.80 5.26 -9.03
C VAL A 787 -15.80 5.05 -7.90
N LEU A 788 -17.03 5.57 -8.05
CA LEU A 788 -18.10 5.39 -7.04
C LEU A 788 -18.46 3.92 -6.80
N ARG A 789 -18.27 3.05 -7.79
CA ARG A 789 -18.54 1.61 -7.70
C ARG A 789 -17.34 0.78 -7.24
N ALA A 790 -16.15 1.38 -7.21
CA ALA A 790 -14.91 0.71 -6.81
C ALA A 790 -14.67 0.74 -5.29
N VAL A 791 -15.41 1.58 -4.55
CA VAL A 791 -15.33 1.71 -3.09
C VAL A 791 -16.49 0.98 -2.39
N ASP A 792 -16.32 0.64 -1.11
CA ASP A 792 -17.40 -0.01 -0.35
C ASP A 792 -18.48 0.98 0.07
N HIS A 793 -18.09 2.23 0.36
CA HIS A 793 -19.05 3.31 0.63
C HIS A 793 -18.66 4.61 -0.07
N VAL A 794 -19.68 5.28 -0.59
CA VAL A 794 -19.58 6.66 -1.04
C VAL A 794 -19.90 7.56 0.14
N GLY A 795 -18.90 8.29 0.62
CA GLY A 795 -19.00 9.18 1.77
C GLY A 795 -19.59 10.54 1.40
N LEU A 796 -20.61 10.98 2.12
CA LEU A 796 -21.32 12.24 1.93
C LEU A 796 -21.02 13.21 3.08
N HIS A 797 -20.29 14.29 2.83
CA HIS A 797 -20.02 15.33 3.84
C HIS A 797 -21.22 16.26 3.96
N LEU A 798 -22.26 15.78 4.64
CA LEU A 798 -23.65 16.22 4.49
C LEU A 798 -23.99 17.45 5.35
N TYR A 799 -23.37 18.59 5.03
CA TYR A 799 -23.65 19.89 5.67
C TYR A 799 -24.87 20.60 5.05
N VAL A 800 -26.07 20.08 5.33
CA VAL A 800 -27.34 20.63 4.81
C VAL A 800 -27.81 21.87 5.56
N SER A 801 -28.11 22.96 4.83
CA SER A 801 -28.61 24.18 5.47
C SER A 801 -29.97 23.94 6.15
N GLY A 802 -30.06 24.28 7.44
CA GLY A 802 -31.28 24.19 8.24
C GLY A 802 -32.15 25.44 8.09
N SER A 803 -31.57 26.64 8.07
CA SER A 803 -32.35 27.87 8.26
C SER A 803 -31.86 29.02 7.39
N THR A 804 -32.73 29.98 7.09
CA THR A 804 -32.33 31.26 6.46
C THR A 804 -32.04 32.36 7.49
N ASP A 805 -32.36 32.10 8.75
CA ASP A 805 -32.25 32.95 9.93
C ASP A 805 -31.96 32.09 11.16
N GLY A 806 -31.15 32.57 12.11
CA GLY A 806 -30.63 31.76 13.24
C GLY A 806 -31.66 31.22 14.23
N ASP A 807 -32.92 31.67 14.14
CA ASP A 807 -33.99 31.34 15.10
C ASP A 807 -35.00 30.30 14.59
N ALA A 808 -34.65 29.50 13.58
CA ALA A 808 -35.57 28.54 12.98
C ALA A 808 -35.95 27.41 13.96
N THR A 809 -37.22 27.03 13.98
CA THR A 809 -37.68 25.85 14.73
C THR A 809 -37.22 24.56 14.06
N ILE A 810 -37.18 23.45 14.81
CA ILE A 810 -36.90 22.10 14.26
C ILE A 810 -37.77 21.78 13.02
N GLU A 811 -39.05 22.14 13.04
CA GLU A 811 -39.95 21.90 11.89
C GLU A 811 -39.55 22.71 10.65
N GLU A 812 -39.15 23.96 10.84
CA GLU A 812 -38.66 24.83 9.75
C GLU A 812 -37.33 24.32 9.21
N MET A 813 -36.42 23.87 10.09
CA MET A 813 -35.16 23.26 9.69
C MET A 813 -35.37 22.00 8.84
N MET A 814 -36.23 21.10 9.29
CA MET A 814 -36.57 19.88 8.54
C MET A 814 -37.19 20.19 7.18
N ALA A 815 -38.07 21.20 7.09
CA ALA A 815 -38.70 21.60 5.84
C ALA A 815 -37.67 22.07 4.80
N ARG A 816 -36.51 22.55 5.23
CA ARG A 816 -35.39 22.94 4.37
C ARG A 816 -34.42 21.79 4.08
N MET A 817 -34.13 20.93 5.05
CA MET A 817 -33.19 19.82 4.91
C MET A 817 -33.73 18.69 4.01
N ILE A 818 -34.99 18.29 4.17
CA ILE A 818 -35.57 17.13 3.45
C ILE A 818 -35.46 17.27 1.92
N PRO A 819 -35.80 18.42 1.30
CA PRO A 819 -35.63 18.58 -0.14
C PRO A 819 -34.16 18.46 -0.62
N GLN A 820 -33.20 18.95 0.18
CA GLN A 820 -31.77 18.84 -0.13
C GLN A 820 -31.34 17.36 -0.12
N MET A 821 -31.69 16.62 0.93
CA MET A 821 -31.40 15.19 1.05
C MET A 821 -32.07 14.36 -0.06
N ASN A 822 -33.32 14.66 -0.42
CA ASN A 822 -34.03 13.96 -1.51
C ASN A 822 -33.39 14.21 -2.88
N SER A 823 -32.83 15.41 -3.13
CA SER A 823 -32.10 15.71 -4.37
C SER A 823 -30.86 14.81 -4.52
N VAL A 824 -30.18 14.53 -3.41
CA VAL A 824 -29.01 13.65 -3.35
C VAL A 824 -29.42 12.20 -3.60
N ALA A 825 -30.46 11.74 -2.90
CA ALA A 825 -31.02 10.40 -3.09
C ALA A 825 -31.40 10.15 -4.55
N ALA A 826 -32.13 11.10 -5.16
CA ALA A 826 -32.55 11.01 -6.56
C ALA A 826 -31.36 10.91 -7.53
N TYR A 827 -30.26 11.64 -7.26
CA TYR A 827 -29.05 11.56 -8.08
C TYR A 827 -28.41 10.17 -8.01
N TYR A 828 -28.10 9.66 -6.81
CA TYR A 828 -27.42 8.37 -6.66
C TYR A 828 -28.29 7.19 -7.13
N GLN A 829 -29.61 7.25 -6.91
CA GLN A 829 -30.54 6.30 -7.50
C GLN A 829 -30.50 6.31 -9.03
N SER A 830 -30.35 7.48 -9.66
CA SER A 830 -30.32 7.59 -11.13
C SER A 830 -29.08 6.95 -11.77
N ILE A 831 -27.98 6.82 -11.03
CA ILE A 831 -26.72 6.21 -11.49
C ILE A 831 -26.49 4.79 -10.93
N GLY A 832 -27.44 4.28 -10.13
CA GLY A 832 -27.42 2.93 -9.57
C GLY A 832 -26.40 2.73 -8.46
N VAL A 833 -26.13 3.76 -7.65
CA VAL A 833 -25.25 3.71 -6.47
C VAL A 833 -26.12 3.77 -5.23
N SER A 834 -25.89 2.87 -4.26
CA SER A 834 -26.76 2.72 -3.08
C SER A 834 -26.02 2.47 -1.77
N ASN A 835 -24.69 2.36 -1.81
CA ASN A 835 -23.80 2.17 -0.68
C ASN A 835 -23.31 3.54 -0.17
N LEU A 836 -24.19 4.28 0.51
CA LEU A 836 -23.86 5.62 0.99
C LEU A 836 -23.55 5.61 2.50
N THR A 837 -22.64 6.47 2.93
CA THR A 837 -22.37 6.75 4.34
C THR A 837 -22.19 8.25 4.57
N ILE A 838 -22.34 8.73 5.80
CA ILE A 838 -22.14 10.14 6.16
C ILE A 838 -20.91 10.22 7.08
N PRO A 839 -19.69 10.36 6.55
CA PRO A 839 -18.48 10.43 7.35
C PRO A 839 -18.31 11.80 8.05
N GLU A 840 -19.01 12.84 7.58
CA GLU A 840 -19.03 14.15 8.21
C GLU A 840 -20.43 14.79 8.11
N ALA A 841 -20.93 15.31 9.22
CA ALA A 841 -22.07 16.21 9.29
C ALA A 841 -22.00 17.01 10.59
N GLY A 842 -22.52 18.23 10.61
CA GLY A 842 -22.54 19.05 11.82
C GLY A 842 -23.04 20.45 11.56
N ALA A 843 -23.05 21.27 12.62
CA ALA A 843 -23.29 22.70 12.56
C ALA A 843 -22.53 23.39 13.70
N SER A 844 -22.21 24.65 13.48
CA SER A 844 -21.54 25.51 14.45
C SER A 844 -22.42 25.80 15.66
N ILE A 845 -21.80 25.99 16.81
CA ILE A 845 -22.42 26.46 18.07
C ILE A 845 -22.68 27.97 18.08
N MET A 846 -22.28 28.70 17.04
CA MET A 846 -22.52 30.14 16.93
C MET A 846 -23.96 30.41 16.48
N ASP A 847 -24.54 31.54 16.92
CA ASP A 847 -25.81 32.06 16.41
C ASP A 847 -25.76 32.21 14.87
N GLY A 848 -26.73 31.59 14.19
CA GLY A 848 -26.78 31.45 12.74
C GLY A 848 -25.99 30.26 12.19
N GLY A 849 -25.47 29.38 13.06
CA GLY A 849 -24.72 28.19 12.70
C GLY A 849 -25.51 27.20 11.85
N SER A 850 -26.85 27.19 11.98
CA SER A 850 -27.73 26.35 11.16
C SER A 850 -27.94 26.87 9.73
N ILE A 851 -27.55 28.13 9.43
CA ILE A 851 -27.70 28.73 8.10
C ILE A 851 -26.66 28.18 7.14
N ILE A 852 -25.40 28.16 7.58
CA ILE A 852 -24.23 27.73 6.80
C ILE A 852 -23.43 26.74 7.66
N PRO A 853 -23.88 25.47 7.76
CA PRO A 853 -23.37 24.55 8.78
C PRO A 853 -21.89 24.19 8.66
N TRP A 854 -21.30 24.35 7.48
CA TRP A 854 -19.87 24.14 7.22
C TRP A 854 -18.99 25.36 7.57
N GLN A 855 -19.60 26.50 7.91
CA GLN A 855 -18.87 27.74 8.16
C GLN A 855 -18.14 27.65 9.50
N VAL A 856 -16.83 27.89 9.48
CA VAL A 856 -15.99 27.96 10.68
C VAL A 856 -15.72 29.40 11.13
N GLY A 857 -15.67 30.36 10.18
CA GLY A 857 -15.41 31.77 10.47
C GLY A 857 -16.68 32.57 10.74
N PHE A 858 -16.87 33.03 11.97
CA PHE A 858 -17.95 33.97 12.35
C PHE A 858 -17.33 35.27 12.87
N PRO A 859 -18.02 36.42 12.75
CA PRO A 859 -17.60 37.66 13.42
C PRO A 859 -17.28 37.39 14.91
N GLU A 860 -16.20 37.96 15.43
CA GLU A 860 -15.73 37.76 16.82
C GLU A 860 -16.80 38.02 17.89
N ASP A 861 -17.79 38.87 17.59
CA ASP A 861 -18.89 39.26 18.48
C ASP A 861 -20.16 38.41 18.34
N THR A 862 -20.14 37.39 17.47
CA THR A 862 -21.28 36.47 17.31
C THR A 862 -21.47 35.67 18.60
N PRO A 863 -22.66 35.64 19.21
CA PRO A 863 -22.89 34.90 20.43
C PRO A 863 -22.91 33.38 20.20
N LEU A 864 -22.66 32.61 21.27
CA LEU A 864 -22.90 31.17 21.29
C LEU A 864 -24.41 30.90 21.40
N ASP A 865 -24.91 29.96 20.61
CA ASP A 865 -26.26 29.40 20.72
C ASP A 865 -26.22 27.87 20.80
N LEU A 866 -26.18 27.38 22.05
CA LEU A 866 -26.21 25.94 22.34
C LEU A 866 -27.54 25.29 21.91
N GLN A 867 -28.64 26.05 21.93
CA GLN A 867 -29.96 25.52 21.62
C GLN A 867 -30.12 25.37 20.11
N GLU A 868 -29.69 26.37 19.32
CA GLU A 868 -29.71 26.29 17.85
C GLU A 868 -28.90 25.08 17.36
N GLN A 869 -27.71 24.86 17.92
CA GLN A 869 -26.91 23.68 17.57
C GLN A 869 -27.66 22.38 17.94
N ALA A 870 -28.24 22.28 19.13
CA ALA A 870 -29.01 21.08 19.51
C ALA A 870 -30.25 20.85 18.63
N ASP A 871 -30.96 21.92 18.29
CA ASP A 871 -32.13 21.90 17.41
C ASP A 871 -31.75 21.46 15.99
N TYR A 872 -30.58 21.89 15.48
CA TYR A 872 -30.04 21.43 14.21
C TYR A 872 -29.82 19.92 14.19
N TYR A 873 -29.16 19.35 15.22
CA TYR A 873 -28.94 17.90 15.30
C TYR A 873 -30.28 17.14 15.40
N ALA A 874 -31.22 17.63 16.21
CA ALA A 874 -32.56 17.03 16.33
C ALA A 874 -33.34 17.08 15.00
N ALA A 875 -33.24 18.19 14.27
CA ALA A 875 -33.82 18.35 12.94
C ALA A 875 -33.15 17.44 11.92
N PHE A 876 -31.82 17.30 11.96
CA PHE A 876 -31.05 16.47 11.04
C PHE A 876 -31.47 15.00 11.12
N PHE A 877 -31.54 14.41 12.33
CA PHE A 877 -31.98 13.02 12.50
C PHE A 877 -33.40 12.80 11.97
N GLN A 878 -34.34 13.69 12.31
CA GLN A 878 -35.72 13.59 11.86
C GLN A 878 -35.88 13.84 10.36
N ALA A 879 -35.08 14.73 9.78
CA ALA A 879 -35.06 14.99 8.35
C ALA A 879 -34.51 13.79 7.60
N LEU A 880 -33.40 13.20 8.07
CA LEU A 880 -32.79 12.02 7.45
C LEU A 880 -33.77 10.84 7.47
N GLU A 881 -34.41 10.54 8.61
CA GLU A 881 -35.41 9.47 8.75
C GLU A 881 -36.60 9.65 7.79
N ARG A 882 -37.02 10.91 7.54
CA ARG A 882 -38.17 11.23 6.67
C ARG A 882 -37.81 11.46 5.21
N SER A 883 -36.52 11.51 4.88
CA SER A 883 -36.01 11.71 3.53
C SER A 883 -35.93 10.39 2.76
N GLU A 884 -35.83 10.50 1.44
CA GLU A 884 -35.50 9.37 0.56
C GLU A 884 -34.04 8.92 0.70
N LEU A 885 -33.19 9.75 1.31
CA LEU A 885 -31.77 9.45 1.57
C LEU A 885 -31.57 8.55 2.78
N GLY A 886 -32.41 8.68 3.81
CA GLY A 886 -32.32 7.91 5.06
C GLY A 886 -32.12 6.40 4.88
N PRO A 887 -32.93 5.72 4.06
CA PRO A 887 -32.76 4.28 3.81
C PRO A 887 -31.58 3.92 2.90
N MET A 888 -30.90 4.90 2.30
CA MET A 888 -29.72 4.67 1.44
C MET A 888 -28.39 4.83 2.20
N VAL A 889 -28.40 5.47 3.38
CA VAL A 889 -27.20 5.67 4.20
C VAL A 889 -27.12 4.66 5.34
N ASP A 890 -25.92 4.21 5.69
CA ASP A 890 -25.68 3.27 6.79
C ASP A 890 -25.62 3.93 8.18
N GLY A 891 -25.54 5.27 8.24
CA GLY A 891 -25.52 6.07 9.45
C GLY A 891 -24.64 7.31 9.29
N ALA A 892 -24.18 7.89 10.41
CA ALA A 892 -23.40 9.12 10.40
C ALA A 892 -22.30 9.19 11.46
N ILE A 893 -21.19 9.84 11.09
CA ILE A 893 -20.15 10.34 11.99
C ILE A 893 -20.23 11.86 12.00
N PHE A 894 -20.47 12.44 13.18
CA PHE A 894 -20.63 13.88 13.32
C PHE A 894 -19.30 14.59 13.58
N TRP A 895 -19.17 15.77 12.99
CA TRP A 895 -18.02 16.66 13.15
C TRP A 895 -18.34 17.77 14.17
N SER A 896 -17.56 17.99 15.22
CA SER A 896 -16.46 17.15 15.76
C SER A 896 -16.49 17.10 17.30
N TRP A 897 -15.63 16.30 17.91
CA TRP A 897 -15.39 16.26 19.36
C TRP A 897 -13.93 16.62 19.63
N GLU A 898 -13.67 17.79 20.19
CA GLU A 898 -12.29 18.25 20.42
C GLU A 898 -11.74 17.86 21.79
N LEU A 899 -10.44 17.52 21.82
CA LEU A 899 -9.72 17.12 23.02
C LEU A 899 -9.22 18.37 23.76
N ALA A 900 -9.93 18.69 24.85
CA ALA A 900 -9.70 19.83 25.73
C ALA A 900 -9.89 21.21 25.09
N GLU A 901 -10.70 22.02 25.77
CA GLU A 901 -10.55 23.47 25.75
C GLU A 901 -10.82 24.00 27.15
N GLU A 902 -10.15 25.09 27.52
CA GLU A 902 -10.35 25.80 28.78
C GLU A 902 -11.79 26.34 28.89
N THR A 903 -12.14 26.88 30.06
CA THR A 903 -13.48 27.39 30.38
C THR A 903 -14.09 28.26 29.27
N LEU A 904 -15.41 28.15 29.08
CA LEU A 904 -16.23 29.02 28.20
C LEU A 904 -16.15 30.54 28.55
N GLU A 905 -15.28 30.95 29.48
CA GLU A 905 -15.22 32.30 30.07
C GLU A 905 -14.25 33.24 29.33
N ASP A 906 -13.35 32.73 28.49
CA ASP A 906 -12.15 33.46 28.06
C ASP A 906 -12.25 34.08 26.65
N GLY A 907 -13.34 33.81 25.92
CA GLY A 907 -13.71 34.55 24.69
C GLY A 907 -12.74 34.44 23.51
N ASN A 908 -11.78 33.51 23.53
CA ASN A 908 -10.77 33.36 22.47
C ASN A 908 -10.90 32.01 21.73
N LEU A 909 -12.14 31.69 21.32
CA LEU A 909 -12.52 30.43 20.66
C LEU A 909 -12.73 30.68 19.16
N ASP A 910 -11.66 30.73 18.36
CA ASP A 910 -11.76 31.02 16.92
C ASP A 910 -11.74 29.75 16.04
N VAL A 911 -11.45 28.56 16.61
CA VAL A 911 -11.25 27.30 15.85
C VAL A 911 -12.14 26.13 16.26
N HIS A 912 -12.72 26.15 17.47
CA HIS A 912 -13.43 24.99 18.04
C HIS A 912 -14.96 25.07 17.93
N ARG A 913 -15.47 25.92 17.03
CA ARG A 913 -16.90 26.30 16.96
C ARG A 913 -17.82 25.20 16.42
N LEU A 914 -17.29 24.19 15.73
CA LEU A 914 -18.04 22.99 15.31
C LEU A 914 -18.05 21.89 16.39
N SER A 915 -17.22 22.01 17.43
CA SER A 915 -17.09 20.98 18.46
C SER A 915 -18.37 20.86 19.27
N ILE A 916 -18.84 19.63 19.49
CA ILE A 916 -20.01 19.35 20.33
C ILE A 916 -19.64 18.96 21.75
N ALA A 917 -18.35 18.77 22.06
CA ALA A 917 -17.87 18.19 23.33
C ALA A 917 -18.34 18.93 24.60
N ARG A 918 -18.71 20.21 24.49
CA ARG A 918 -19.22 21.05 25.60
C ARG A 918 -20.69 21.47 25.45
N ASN A 919 -21.43 20.92 24.49
CA ASN A 919 -22.85 21.18 24.36
C ASN A 919 -23.68 20.04 24.97
N PRO A 920 -24.06 20.13 26.26
CA PRO A 920 -24.85 19.08 26.91
C PRO A 920 -26.24 18.88 26.28
N LEU A 921 -26.76 19.87 25.54
CA LEU A 921 -28.03 19.74 24.82
C LEU A 921 -27.87 18.82 23.60
N VAL A 922 -26.77 18.95 22.85
CA VAL A 922 -26.45 18.01 21.76
C VAL A 922 -26.21 16.61 22.32
N HIS A 923 -25.52 16.47 23.45
CA HIS A 923 -25.32 15.15 24.09
C HIS A 923 -26.64 14.48 24.46
N GLN A 924 -27.64 15.24 24.94
CA GLN A 924 -28.99 14.72 25.20
C GLN A 924 -29.64 14.22 23.91
N VAL A 925 -29.58 15.01 22.83
CA VAL A 925 -30.11 14.59 21.53
C VAL A 925 -29.43 13.30 21.05
N LEU A 926 -28.09 13.22 21.10
CA LEU A 926 -27.34 12.03 20.69
C LEU A 926 -27.68 10.81 21.54
N ALA A 927 -27.70 10.95 22.88
CA ALA A 927 -28.05 9.85 23.78
C ALA A 927 -29.48 9.33 23.55
N GLU A 928 -30.44 10.23 23.31
CA GLU A 928 -31.82 9.84 23.00
C GLU A 928 -31.92 9.09 21.66
N GLN A 929 -31.19 9.53 20.62
CA GLN A 929 -31.21 8.91 19.30
C GLN A 929 -30.43 7.58 19.25
N TRP A 930 -29.33 7.48 20.00
CA TRP A 930 -28.44 6.32 20.00
C TRP A 930 -28.76 5.31 21.10
N GLY A 931 -29.62 5.67 22.06
CA GLY A 931 -30.02 4.80 23.17
C GLY A 931 -28.99 4.69 24.29
N GLY A 932 -28.19 5.74 24.51
CA GLY A 932 -27.20 5.84 25.59
C GLY A 932 -27.65 6.69 26.78
N GLU A 933 -26.70 7.05 27.64
CA GLU A 933 -26.93 7.92 28.80
C GLU A 933 -25.89 9.04 28.86
N VAL A 934 -26.31 10.26 29.20
CA VAL A 934 -25.39 11.39 29.40
C VAL A 934 -24.68 11.21 30.74
N GLN A 935 -23.35 11.06 30.72
CA GLN A 935 -22.50 10.90 31.91
C GLN A 935 -22.04 12.21 32.52
#